data_AF-A0A954M1R2-F1
#
_entry.id   AF-A0A954M1R2-F1
#
_cell.length_a   1.000
_cell.length_b   1.000
_cell.length_c   1.000
_cell.angle_alpha   90.00
_cell.angle_beta   90.00
_cell.angle_gamma   90.00
#
_symmetry.space_group_name_H-M   'P 1'
#
loop_
_entity.id
_entity.type
_entity.pdbx_description
1 polymer ?
#
loop_
_entity_poly.entity_id
_entity_poly.type
_entity_poly.pdbx_seq_one_letter_code
_entity_poly.pdbx_strand_id
1 'polypeptide(L)'
;MWNWLPRPWQSSSRRVRQRHRIRVERLEIRELLSANIVFDYTYDTSGFFNNYERRATMEAAAKLFEDAITDSLTAITPGGPNTWSIGFDHPSTGAQVTLSNPTIPADEIRVYLGARDLAGGTIGFASTSWSAGGTSAWLNTVEYRGQPVSSTEFAVWGGSITFDSLEAWHTGVTETGLDSGESDLYSTAIHELAHLLGFGGDSWYAQISGGAFTGPNARAANGNLNPPVTGGHLAEGLQNDGREVSMSPVGTAGIRAPFTTLDWAVLDDLGWTFAQDTAPNGHLVVQVVDLNGDPVSGAAVTGSRAGGGTVSGTTDADGLFTTFVADGTWTIAAVGVQSDVTVTKAMQGVRLSEQAPAPPTDDVFLWDATTGRWWLGLSDGTSFTETLANRWSTTAGYELYHGDFNGDGQIDIAGRQSSGYWWVGLSDGTKFVTTSAWGRWDPGAGWQDVHVGDFNGDGKDDIAGRDSAGFWWIAFSDGSSFTTSYAGRWSETGWTDVVFGDFNNDGRTDVAGRKTAGYWYLALSNGSTFSNVYAGRWSPNATWQHVLVGDFDGNGTDDIAGQNAIDGIWYIGLSDGTSLTTAYAGRWSTTAGYTDVVVGDFTGDGKADIAGRNANGAWWVNISQGSTFLTRYWGAWWNDVSWDVAVGDYDGDGRDDIAGFVASRGTWYVAQSSGTSFSNQLFARWSTDRNVGYVGTGMID
;
A
#
# COMPACT_ATOMS: atom_id res chain seq x y z
N MET A 1 55.09 -11.73 -56.43
CA MET A 1 56.04 -10.78 -55.80
C MET A 1 55.23 -9.78 -54.99
N TRP A 2 55.55 -9.66 -53.70
CA TRP A 2 55.56 -8.44 -52.89
C TRP A 2 54.32 -7.52 -52.81
N ASN A 3 53.71 -7.53 -51.61
CA ASN A 3 53.23 -6.43 -50.74
C ASN A 3 52.88 -5.04 -51.31
N TRP A 4 51.82 -4.40 -50.80
CA TRP A 4 51.88 -3.41 -49.67
C TRP A 4 50.52 -2.70 -49.41
N LEU A 5 49.95 -2.99 -48.22
CA LEU A 5 49.18 -2.23 -47.18
C LEU A 5 48.71 -0.75 -47.42
N PRO A 6 47.80 -0.16 -46.58
CA PRO A 6 47.09 -0.68 -45.38
C PRO A 6 45.55 -0.43 -45.34
N ARG A 7 44.84 -1.22 -44.53
CA ARG A 7 43.51 -0.88 -43.97
C ARG A 7 43.70 -0.28 -42.56
N PRO A 8 42.98 0.78 -42.16
CA PRO A 8 42.99 1.25 -40.78
C PRO A 8 42.00 0.44 -39.91
N TRP A 9 42.56 -0.12 -38.84
CA TRP A 9 41.99 -0.43 -37.53
C TRP A 9 40.46 -0.48 -37.38
N GLN A 10 39.92 -1.71 -37.34
CA GLN A 10 38.71 -2.01 -36.58
C GLN A 10 39.06 -1.93 -35.09
N SER A 11 38.65 -0.86 -34.41
CA SER A 11 38.53 -0.89 -32.97
C SER A 11 37.37 -1.82 -32.61
N SER A 12 37.71 -2.95 -32.01
CA SER A 12 36.76 -3.82 -31.32
C SER A 12 36.09 -3.05 -30.19
N SER A 13 34.88 -2.52 -30.43
CA SER A 13 33.98 -2.28 -29.31
C SER A 13 33.52 -3.66 -28.84
N ARG A 14 34.16 -4.14 -27.76
CA ARG A 14 33.62 -5.21 -26.91
C ARG A 14 32.12 -4.94 -26.77
N ARG A 15 31.28 -5.92 -27.13
CA ARG A 15 29.93 -6.01 -26.57
C ARG A 15 30.12 -6.09 -25.05
N VAL A 16 30.13 -4.95 -24.39
CA VAL A 16 29.75 -4.88 -23.00
C VAL A 16 28.30 -5.33 -23.04
N ARG A 17 28.05 -6.60 -22.65
CA ARG A 17 26.73 -6.96 -22.17
C ARG A 17 26.48 -5.99 -21.03
N GLN A 18 25.67 -4.96 -21.27
CA GLN A 18 25.08 -4.22 -20.18
C GLN A 18 24.35 -5.25 -19.35
N ARG A 19 24.91 -5.49 -18.15
CA ARG A 19 24.18 -6.13 -17.07
C ARG A 19 22.93 -5.31 -16.91
N HIS A 20 21.78 -5.94 -17.13
CA HIS A 20 20.50 -5.32 -16.89
C HIS A 20 20.50 -4.88 -15.43
N ARG A 21 20.55 -3.58 -15.18
CA ARG A 21 20.18 -3.01 -13.89
C ARG A 21 18.72 -2.64 -14.03
N ILE A 22 17.89 -3.54 -13.52
CA ILE A 22 16.48 -3.32 -13.24
C ILE A 22 16.39 -2.18 -12.23
N ARG A 23 15.45 -1.25 -12.43
CA ARG A 23 14.88 -0.42 -11.37
C ARG A 23 13.37 -0.46 -11.57
N VAL A 24 12.70 -1.03 -10.58
CA VAL A 24 11.25 -1.08 -10.35
C VAL A 24 10.97 -0.03 -9.28
N GLU A 25 9.83 0.60 -9.38
CA GLU A 25 9.31 1.62 -8.48
C GLU A 25 8.50 1.02 -7.33
N ARG A 26 8.43 1.75 -6.21
CA ARG A 26 7.79 1.27 -4.98
C ARG A 26 6.27 1.49 -5.04
N LEU A 27 5.57 0.51 -5.61
CA LEU A 27 4.43 -0.04 -4.86
C LEU A 27 4.99 -0.53 -3.51
N GLU A 28 4.17 -0.54 -2.45
CA GLU A 28 4.52 -1.24 -1.21
C GLU A 28 5.33 -2.50 -1.53
N ILE A 29 6.52 -2.64 -0.93
CA ILE A 29 7.52 -3.64 -1.34
C ILE A 29 6.85 -5.03 -1.41
N ARG A 30 6.41 -5.44 -2.60
CA ARG A 30 5.95 -6.78 -2.96
C ARG A 30 6.87 -7.42 -4.00
N GLU A 31 8.16 -7.10 -3.91
CA GLU A 31 9.24 -7.97 -4.41
C GLU A 31 10.13 -8.43 -3.25
N LEU A 32 9.54 -9.23 -2.35
CA LEU A 32 10.19 -10.45 -1.87
C LEU A 32 9.10 -11.51 -1.85
N LEU A 33 9.39 -12.71 -2.38
CA LEU A 33 8.54 -13.89 -2.21
C LEU A 33 8.60 -14.28 -0.72
N SER A 34 7.85 -13.58 0.14
CA SER A 34 7.78 -13.80 1.58
C SER A 34 6.48 -14.53 1.96
N ALA A 35 6.54 -15.29 3.05
CA ALA A 35 5.37 -15.97 3.61
C ALA A 35 4.21 -14.98 3.86
N ASN A 36 3.08 -15.23 3.19
CA ASN A 36 1.87 -14.41 3.17
C ASN A 36 0.73 -15.11 3.93
N ILE A 37 0.18 -14.48 4.95
CA ILE A 37 -0.89 -15.03 5.79
C ILE A 37 -2.24 -14.65 5.17
N VAL A 38 -2.93 -15.62 4.59
CA VAL A 38 -4.22 -15.40 3.93
C VAL A 38 -5.35 -15.85 4.82
N PHE A 39 -6.15 -14.89 5.30
CA PHE A 39 -7.34 -15.18 6.11
C PHE A 39 -8.52 -15.66 5.27
N ASP A 40 -9.08 -16.79 5.66
CA ASP A 40 -10.24 -17.41 5.03
C ASP A 40 -11.41 -17.46 6.03
N TYR A 41 -12.43 -16.66 5.77
CA TYR A 41 -13.60 -16.52 6.64
C TYR A 41 -14.71 -17.55 6.36
N THR A 42 -14.48 -18.56 5.51
CA THR A 42 -15.51 -19.56 5.15
C THR A 42 -16.08 -20.32 6.34
N TYR A 43 -15.34 -20.42 7.45
CA TYR A 43 -15.77 -21.09 8.68
C TYR A 43 -16.16 -20.14 9.82
N ASP A 44 -16.26 -18.83 9.56
CA ASP A 44 -16.89 -17.86 10.47
C ASP A 44 -18.42 -17.88 10.34
N THR A 45 -19.02 -19.04 10.60
CA THR A 45 -20.48 -19.19 10.53
C THR A 45 -21.22 -18.42 11.63
N SER A 46 -20.50 -17.91 12.63
CA SER A 46 -21.03 -17.04 13.69
C SER A 46 -21.16 -15.58 13.25
N GLY A 47 -20.46 -15.17 12.19
CA GLY A 47 -20.39 -13.79 11.72
C GLY A 47 -19.60 -12.86 12.65
N PHE A 48 -18.71 -13.40 13.49
CA PHE A 48 -17.89 -12.63 14.43
C PHE A 48 -16.98 -11.64 13.69
N PHE A 49 -16.47 -12.03 12.52
CA PHE A 49 -15.66 -11.24 11.62
C PHE A 49 -16.49 -10.55 10.52
N ASN A 50 -17.83 -10.47 10.61
CA ASN A 50 -18.59 -9.54 9.75
C ASN A 50 -18.43 -8.06 10.18
N ASN A 51 -17.53 -7.81 11.13
CA ASN A 51 -17.11 -6.50 11.59
C ASN A 51 -15.76 -6.15 10.94
N TYR A 52 -15.70 -5.00 10.30
CA TYR A 52 -14.50 -4.51 9.60
C TYR A 52 -13.31 -4.31 10.53
N GLU A 53 -13.48 -3.68 11.69
CA GLU A 53 -12.39 -3.39 12.64
C GLU A 53 -11.69 -4.68 13.10
N ARG A 54 -12.45 -5.76 13.31
CA ARG A 54 -11.88 -7.07 13.65
C ARG A 54 -11.05 -7.66 12.52
N ARG A 55 -11.49 -7.50 11.27
CA ARG A 55 -10.69 -7.92 10.11
C ARG A 55 -9.42 -7.08 9.99
N ALA A 56 -9.54 -5.75 10.06
CA ALA A 56 -8.39 -4.83 10.04
C ALA A 56 -7.38 -5.15 11.16
N THR A 57 -7.87 -5.52 12.35
CA THR A 57 -7.03 -5.98 13.46
C THR A 57 -6.26 -7.25 13.13
N MET A 58 -6.90 -8.23 12.47
CA MET A 58 -6.25 -9.47 12.04
C MET A 58 -5.22 -9.20 10.94
N GLU A 59 -5.57 -8.39 9.93
CA GLU A 59 -4.64 -8.00 8.86
C GLU A 59 -3.41 -7.29 9.43
N ALA A 60 -3.58 -6.37 10.37
CA ALA A 60 -2.46 -5.70 11.03
C ALA A 60 -1.57 -6.67 11.83
N ALA A 61 -2.16 -7.70 12.45
CA ALA A 61 -1.40 -8.73 13.16
C ALA A 61 -0.65 -9.67 12.21
N ALA A 62 -1.24 -10.02 11.06
CA ALA A 62 -0.57 -10.77 9.99
C ALA A 62 0.60 -9.97 9.41
N LYS A 63 0.36 -8.69 9.09
CA LYS A 63 1.34 -7.78 8.50
C LYS A 63 2.62 -7.66 9.33
N LEU A 64 2.51 -7.73 10.67
CA LEU A 64 3.66 -7.78 11.57
C LEU A 64 4.64 -8.91 11.20
N PHE A 65 4.14 -10.08 10.86
CA PHE A 65 4.95 -11.23 10.48
C PHE A 65 5.35 -11.20 9.01
N GLU A 66 4.45 -10.80 8.12
CA GLU A 66 4.70 -10.71 6.67
C GLU A 66 5.80 -9.70 6.33
N ASP A 67 5.86 -8.60 7.07
CA ASP A 67 6.94 -7.60 6.93
C ASP A 67 8.26 -8.08 7.51
N ALA A 68 8.20 -8.99 8.48
CA ALA A 68 9.37 -9.47 9.17
C ALA A 68 10.02 -10.64 8.42
N ILE A 69 9.23 -11.64 8.04
CA ILE A 69 9.66 -12.93 7.51
C ILE A 69 10.00 -12.81 6.03
N THR A 70 11.13 -13.38 5.63
CA THR A 70 11.65 -13.33 4.25
C THR A 70 11.73 -14.70 3.58
N ASP A 71 11.30 -15.74 4.28
CA ASP A 71 11.26 -17.10 3.75
C ASP A 71 10.27 -17.22 2.59
N SER A 72 10.71 -17.89 1.53
CA SER A 72 9.82 -18.31 0.45
C SER A 72 9.37 -19.75 0.64
N LEU A 73 8.06 -19.98 0.61
CA LEU A 73 7.46 -21.28 0.82
C LEU A 73 7.04 -21.89 -0.53
N THR A 74 7.55 -23.08 -0.83
CA THR A 74 7.15 -23.84 -2.01
C THR A 74 5.65 -24.19 -1.95
N ALA A 75 4.97 -24.09 -3.10
CA ALA A 75 3.58 -24.51 -3.25
C ALA A 75 3.38 -26.00 -2.93
N ILE A 76 2.24 -26.34 -2.33
CA ILE A 76 1.81 -27.71 -2.10
C ILE A 76 0.72 -28.04 -3.13
N THR A 77 1.12 -28.68 -4.23
CA THR A 77 0.21 -29.07 -5.32
C THR A 77 0.16 -30.60 -5.45
N PRO A 78 -0.87 -31.26 -4.89
CA PRO A 78 -1.01 -32.71 -4.97
C PRO A 78 -1.26 -33.17 -6.42
N GLY A 79 -0.75 -34.35 -6.78
CA GLY A 79 -0.88 -34.89 -8.13
C GLY A 79 -0.24 -36.27 -8.30
N GLY A 80 -0.78 -37.09 -9.20
CA GLY A 80 -0.31 -38.45 -9.42
C GLY A 80 -0.39 -39.32 -8.14
N PRO A 81 0.70 -39.94 -7.67
CA PRO A 81 0.71 -40.75 -6.44
C PRO A 81 0.80 -39.92 -5.15
N ASN A 82 0.92 -38.59 -5.24
CA ASN A 82 1.10 -37.71 -4.10
C ASN A 82 -0.24 -37.22 -3.57
N THR A 83 -0.53 -37.53 -2.31
CA THR A 83 -1.74 -37.17 -1.60
C THR A 83 -1.43 -36.57 -0.24
N TRP A 84 -2.31 -35.72 0.26
CA TRP A 84 -2.30 -35.26 1.64
C TRP A 84 -3.69 -34.84 2.10
N SER A 85 -3.86 -34.75 3.41
CA SER A 85 -5.04 -34.22 4.06
C SER A 85 -4.60 -33.25 5.13
N ILE A 86 -5.25 -32.09 5.18
CA ILE A 86 -5.11 -31.13 6.29
C ILE A 86 -6.30 -31.27 7.23
N GLY A 87 -6.09 -31.02 8.51
CA GLY A 87 -7.14 -30.99 9.51
C GLY A 87 -6.96 -29.87 10.51
N PHE A 88 -8.06 -29.32 11.00
CA PHE A 88 -8.09 -28.24 11.97
C PHE A 88 -9.47 -28.21 12.66
N ASP A 89 -9.54 -27.51 13.78
CA ASP A 89 -10.80 -27.30 14.49
C ASP A 89 -11.62 -26.22 13.77
N HIS A 90 -12.87 -26.52 13.42
CA HIS A 90 -13.79 -25.56 12.83
C HIS A 90 -13.96 -24.38 13.78
N PRO A 91 -13.55 -23.16 13.43
CA PRO A 91 -13.44 -22.08 14.41
C PRO A 91 -14.77 -21.74 15.07
N SER A 92 -15.88 -21.68 14.32
CA SER A 92 -17.20 -21.40 14.90
C SER A 92 -17.91 -22.57 15.61
N THR A 93 -17.44 -23.83 15.50
CA THR A 93 -18.20 -24.99 16.04
C THR A 93 -17.38 -25.96 16.89
N GLY A 94 -16.05 -25.94 16.79
CA GLY A 94 -15.16 -26.92 17.43
C GLY A 94 -15.18 -28.31 16.82
N ALA A 95 -15.96 -28.55 15.76
CA ALA A 95 -15.93 -29.81 15.04
C ALA A 95 -14.61 -29.96 14.27
N GLN A 96 -14.07 -31.18 14.18
CA GLN A 96 -12.91 -31.45 13.34
C GLN A 96 -13.25 -31.31 11.85
N VAL A 97 -12.46 -30.51 11.13
CA VAL A 97 -12.50 -30.37 9.68
C VAL A 97 -11.36 -31.17 9.07
N THR A 98 -11.60 -31.83 7.96
CA THR A 98 -10.54 -32.49 7.17
C THR A 98 -10.74 -32.19 5.70
N LEU A 99 -9.74 -31.58 5.06
CA LEU A 99 -9.75 -31.27 3.63
C LEU A 99 -8.77 -32.21 2.92
N SER A 100 -9.25 -32.89 1.88
CA SER A 100 -8.47 -33.86 1.11
C SER A 100 -7.85 -33.21 -0.13
N ASN A 101 -6.53 -33.32 -0.27
CA ASN A 101 -5.74 -32.80 -1.38
C ASN A 101 -5.99 -31.33 -1.75
N PRO A 102 -6.04 -30.39 -0.78
CA PRO A 102 -6.05 -28.98 -1.14
C PRO A 102 -4.76 -28.59 -1.86
N THR A 103 -4.84 -27.55 -2.68
CA THR A 103 -3.65 -26.89 -3.23
C THR A 103 -3.38 -25.66 -2.38
N ILE A 104 -2.15 -25.52 -1.90
CA ILE A 104 -1.67 -24.31 -1.23
C ILE A 104 -0.68 -23.64 -2.17
N PRO A 105 -0.94 -22.41 -2.63
CA PRO A 105 -0.01 -21.65 -3.45
C PRO A 105 1.37 -21.48 -2.82
N ALA A 106 2.33 -21.06 -3.63
CA ALA A 106 3.62 -20.65 -3.09
C ALA A 106 3.41 -19.47 -2.13
N ASP A 107 4.23 -19.43 -1.08
CA ASP A 107 4.28 -18.37 -0.07
C ASP A 107 3.00 -18.21 0.78
N GLU A 108 1.87 -18.83 0.42
CA GLU A 108 0.62 -18.73 1.19
C GLU A 108 0.63 -19.59 2.47
N ILE A 109 0.27 -18.98 3.60
CA ILE A 109 -0.13 -19.62 4.87
C ILE A 109 -1.63 -19.34 5.06
N ARG A 110 -2.48 -20.35 4.85
CA ARG A 110 -3.94 -20.15 4.91
C ARG A 110 -4.49 -20.29 6.32
N VAL A 111 -5.18 -19.27 6.81
CA VAL A 111 -5.72 -19.26 8.18
C VAL A 111 -7.24 -19.14 8.18
N TYR A 112 -7.93 -20.19 8.60
CA TYR A 112 -9.38 -20.19 8.73
C TYR A 112 -9.82 -19.52 10.04
N LEU A 113 -10.59 -18.44 9.94
CA LEU A 113 -11.01 -17.64 11.10
C LEU A 113 -12.45 -17.89 11.53
N GLY A 114 -12.73 -17.62 12.79
CA GLY A 114 -14.07 -17.56 13.37
C GLY A 114 -14.03 -17.45 14.88
N ALA A 115 -15.21 -17.50 15.52
CA ALA A 115 -15.32 -17.43 16.97
C ALA A 115 -16.39 -18.36 17.50
N ARG A 116 -16.20 -18.84 18.73
CA ARG A 116 -17.18 -19.60 19.51
C ARG A 116 -16.95 -19.36 20.99
N ASP A 117 -17.88 -19.76 21.84
CA ASP A 117 -17.68 -19.76 23.30
C ASP A 117 -16.54 -20.73 23.66
N LEU A 118 -15.46 -20.19 24.22
CA LEU A 118 -14.28 -20.94 24.64
C LEU A 118 -14.31 -21.12 26.16
N ALA A 119 -14.47 -22.37 26.60
CA ALA A 119 -14.55 -22.67 28.02
C ALA A 119 -13.19 -22.54 28.73
N GLY A 120 -13.20 -22.14 30.00
CA GLY A 120 -12.04 -22.26 30.89
C GLY A 120 -11.07 -21.08 30.90
N GLY A 121 -11.46 -19.92 30.38
CA GLY A 121 -10.64 -18.69 30.37
C GLY A 121 -9.69 -18.59 29.18
N THR A 122 -9.81 -19.51 28.21
CA THR A 122 -9.12 -19.42 26.92
C THR A 122 -9.85 -18.40 26.05
N ILE A 123 -9.15 -17.38 25.57
CA ILE A 123 -9.74 -16.32 24.73
C ILE A 123 -9.32 -16.42 23.25
N GLY A 124 -8.28 -17.20 22.95
CA GLY A 124 -7.78 -17.50 21.61
C GLY A 124 -7.30 -18.95 21.55
N PHE A 125 -7.40 -19.57 20.36
CA PHE A 125 -6.93 -20.92 20.12
C PHE A 125 -6.62 -21.19 18.64
N ALA A 126 -5.36 -21.52 18.35
CA ALA A 126 -4.92 -22.02 17.05
C ALA A 126 -4.96 -23.56 16.93
N SER A 127 -5.31 -24.09 15.75
CA SER A 127 -5.31 -25.53 15.46
C SER A 127 -4.78 -25.81 14.05
N THR A 128 -3.89 -26.80 13.92
CA THR A 128 -3.37 -27.27 12.64
C THR A 128 -2.93 -28.72 12.72
N SER A 129 -3.13 -29.47 11.64
CA SER A 129 -2.66 -30.85 11.47
C SER A 129 -2.62 -31.21 10.00
N TRP A 130 -1.81 -32.21 9.65
CA TRP A 130 -1.78 -32.76 8.30
C TRP A 130 -1.31 -34.22 8.31
N SER A 131 -1.59 -34.93 7.22
CA SER A 131 -1.01 -36.24 6.92
C SER A 131 -0.76 -36.35 5.42
N ALA A 132 0.35 -36.95 5.00
CA ALA A 132 0.71 -37.05 3.60
C ALA A 132 1.21 -38.46 3.23
N GLY A 133 1.01 -38.83 1.97
CA GLY A 133 1.49 -40.08 1.39
C GLY A 133 1.91 -39.85 -0.06
N GLY A 134 3.02 -40.47 -0.48
CA GLY A 134 3.52 -40.31 -1.84
C GLY A 134 5.03 -40.52 -1.92
N THR A 135 5.65 -39.82 -2.86
CA THR A 135 7.11 -39.85 -3.07
C THR A 135 7.86 -39.13 -1.94
N SER A 136 9.14 -39.45 -1.71
CA SER A 136 9.95 -38.76 -0.70
C SER A 136 10.11 -37.27 -0.97
N ALA A 137 10.21 -36.86 -2.24
CA ALA A 137 10.24 -35.44 -2.62
C ALA A 137 8.95 -34.72 -2.22
N TRP A 138 7.79 -35.37 -2.38
CA TRP A 138 6.51 -34.83 -1.96
C TRP A 138 6.39 -34.68 -0.45
N LEU A 139 6.79 -35.70 0.31
CA LEU A 139 6.76 -35.63 1.77
C LEU A 139 7.62 -34.47 2.28
N ASN A 140 8.81 -34.27 1.69
CA ASN A 140 9.66 -33.13 2.02
C ASN A 140 9.02 -31.78 1.65
N THR A 141 8.30 -31.69 0.51
CA THR A 141 7.58 -30.47 0.14
C THR A 141 6.46 -30.15 1.12
N VAL A 142 5.71 -31.14 1.60
CA VAL A 142 4.64 -30.93 2.58
C VAL A 142 5.20 -30.51 3.94
N GLU A 143 6.30 -31.12 4.37
CA GLU A 143 6.88 -30.90 5.70
C GLU A 143 7.72 -29.62 5.79
N TYR A 144 8.56 -29.34 4.79
CA TYR A 144 9.54 -28.23 4.84
C TYR A 144 9.25 -27.12 3.85
N ARG A 145 8.33 -27.31 2.89
CA ARG A 145 7.99 -26.31 1.86
C ARG A 145 9.20 -25.63 1.21
N GLY A 146 10.26 -26.38 0.93
CA GLY A 146 11.47 -25.85 0.28
C GLY A 146 12.53 -25.30 1.24
N GLN A 147 12.22 -25.24 2.54
CA GLN A 147 13.18 -24.92 3.58
C GLN A 147 14.18 -26.05 3.85
N PRO A 148 15.32 -25.76 4.51
CA PRO A 148 16.30 -26.78 4.90
C PRO A 148 15.67 -27.93 5.70
N VAL A 149 16.04 -29.17 5.37
CA VAL A 149 15.58 -30.34 6.13
C VAL A 149 16.34 -30.42 7.45
N SER A 150 15.75 -29.88 8.53
CA SER A 150 16.29 -29.88 9.89
C SER A 150 15.18 -30.05 10.93
N SER A 151 15.50 -30.64 12.10
CA SER A 151 14.55 -30.77 13.21
C SER A 151 14.23 -29.46 13.93
N THR A 152 14.95 -28.38 13.60
CA THR A 152 14.72 -27.03 14.11
C THR A 152 14.08 -26.12 13.07
N GLU A 153 13.96 -26.58 11.82
CA GLU A 153 13.32 -25.81 10.76
C GLU A 153 11.80 -25.95 10.88
N PHE A 154 11.08 -24.86 10.65
CA PHE A 154 9.64 -24.87 10.66
C PHE A 154 9.07 -24.33 9.34
N ALA A 155 8.09 -25.02 8.81
CA ALA A 155 7.27 -24.55 7.71
C ALA A 155 5.83 -25.02 7.94
N VAL A 156 4.87 -24.26 7.42
CA VAL A 156 3.45 -24.52 7.66
C VAL A 156 2.63 -24.29 6.41
N TRP A 157 1.54 -25.05 6.25
CA TRP A 157 0.56 -24.82 5.20
C TRP A 157 -0.47 -23.75 5.61
N GLY A 158 -0.77 -23.66 6.91
CA GLY A 158 -1.88 -22.93 7.47
C GLY A 158 -2.48 -23.59 8.72
N GLY A 159 -3.68 -23.16 9.09
CA GLY A 159 -4.42 -23.67 10.24
C GLY A 159 -5.77 -22.98 10.40
N SER A 160 -6.36 -23.06 11.59
CA SER A 160 -7.47 -22.21 12.01
C SER A 160 -7.12 -21.47 13.29
N ILE A 161 -7.72 -20.29 13.48
CA ILE A 161 -7.71 -19.56 14.75
C ILE A 161 -9.15 -19.31 15.17
N THR A 162 -9.42 -19.60 16.44
CA THR A 162 -10.71 -19.38 17.08
C THR A 162 -10.57 -18.35 18.19
N PHE A 163 -11.40 -17.32 18.17
CA PHE A 163 -11.52 -16.37 19.29
C PHE A 163 -12.73 -16.68 20.15
N ASP A 164 -12.68 -16.28 21.43
CA ASP A 164 -13.86 -16.38 22.28
C ASP A 164 -14.91 -15.35 21.86
N SER A 165 -16.08 -15.85 21.46
CA SER A 165 -17.22 -15.02 21.05
C SER A 165 -17.86 -14.23 22.19
N LEU A 166 -17.60 -14.60 23.45
CA LEU A 166 -18.17 -13.95 24.63
C LEU A 166 -17.24 -12.91 25.26
N GLU A 167 -15.98 -12.86 24.82
CA GLU A 167 -14.99 -11.95 25.37
C GLU A 167 -15.24 -10.50 24.93
N ALA A 168 -14.98 -9.56 25.84
CA ALA A 168 -15.08 -8.13 25.55
C ALA A 168 -13.80 -7.68 24.84
N TRP A 169 -13.86 -7.63 23.50
CA TRP A 169 -12.69 -7.33 22.67
C TRP A 169 -12.53 -5.84 22.38
N HIS A 170 -11.32 -5.33 22.62
CA HIS A 170 -10.82 -4.14 21.94
C HIS A 170 -10.33 -4.51 20.53
N THR A 171 -10.81 -3.78 19.53
CA THR A 171 -10.60 -4.04 18.09
C THR A 171 -9.76 -2.96 17.41
N GLY A 172 -9.08 -2.12 18.19
CA GLY A 172 -8.14 -1.13 17.66
C GLY A 172 -6.75 -1.74 17.40
N VAL A 173 -6.08 -1.29 16.34
CA VAL A 173 -4.67 -1.61 16.04
C VAL A 173 -3.69 -0.86 16.97
N THR A 174 -4.15 0.16 17.68
CA THR A 174 -3.37 0.89 18.71
C THR A 174 -3.98 0.72 20.10
N GLU A 175 -3.22 1.04 21.14
CA GLU A 175 -3.68 1.07 22.55
C GLU A 175 -4.76 2.15 22.80
N THR A 176 -5.03 3.04 21.84
CA THR A 176 -6.02 4.10 21.99
C THR A 176 -7.42 3.51 22.19
N GLY A 177 -8.04 3.82 23.32
CA GLY A 177 -9.38 3.35 23.66
C GLY A 177 -9.43 1.97 24.31
N LEU A 178 -8.28 1.31 24.55
CA LEU A 178 -8.24 0.04 25.26
C LEU A 178 -8.60 0.22 26.74
N ASP A 179 -9.76 -0.31 27.15
CA ASP A 179 -10.24 -0.20 28.52
C ASP A 179 -9.71 -1.33 29.42
N SER A 180 -9.60 -1.06 30.73
CA SER A 180 -9.07 -2.02 31.72
C SER A 180 -9.87 -3.32 31.87
N GLY A 181 -11.06 -3.40 31.27
CA GLY A 181 -11.95 -4.56 31.31
C GLY A 181 -12.05 -5.32 29.98
N GLU A 182 -11.31 -4.89 28.96
CA GLU A 182 -11.34 -5.49 27.62
C GLU A 182 -10.07 -6.31 27.36
N SER A 183 -10.23 -7.45 26.68
CA SER A 183 -9.11 -8.18 26.10
C SER A 183 -8.73 -7.58 24.76
N ASP A 184 -7.44 -7.54 24.47
CA ASP A 184 -6.93 -6.89 23.27
C ASP A 184 -6.82 -7.87 22.09
N LEU A 185 -7.65 -7.70 21.06
CA LEU A 185 -7.76 -8.65 19.96
C LEU A 185 -6.45 -8.78 19.16
N TYR A 186 -5.70 -7.69 18.96
CA TYR A 186 -4.45 -7.76 18.19
C TYR A 186 -3.31 -8.42 18.96
N SER A 187 -3.22 -8.26 20.29
CA SER A 187 -2.28 -9.05 21.10
C SER A 187 -2.60 -10.54 21.02
N THR A 188 -3.88 -10.91 21.15
CA THR A 188 -4.29 -12.32 21.02
C THR A 188 -4.07 -12.84 19.60
N ALA A 189 -4.33 -12.04 18.57
CA ALA A 189 -4.09 -12.43 17.18
C ALA A 189 -2.61 -12.73 16.90
N ILE A 190 -1.69 -11.86 17.34
CA ILE A 190 -0.24 -12.10 17.24
C ILE A 190 0.15 -13.39 17.96
N HIS A 191 -0.39 -13.60 19.16
CA HIS A 191 -0.13 -14.80 19.97
C HIS A 191 -0.54 -16.08 19.23
N GLU A 192 -1.77 -16.14 18.72
CA GLU A 192 -2.28 -17.33 18.03
C GLU A 192 -1.63 -17.55 16.66
N LEU A 193 -1.26 -16.47 15.96
CA LEU A 193 -0.47 -16.57 14.72
C LEU A 193 0.92 -17.16 15.00
N ALA A 194 1.58 -16.76 16.09
CA ALA A 194 2.87 -17.31 16.48
C ALA A 194 2.80 -18.82 16.79
N HIS A 195 1.67 -19.32 17.30
CA HIS A 195 1.44 -20.77 17.39
C HIS A 195 1.40 -21.45 16.01
N LEU A 196 0.72 -20.85 15.02
CA LEU A 196 0.75 -21.36 13.64
C LEU A 196 2.15 -21.27 13.01
N LEU A 197 2.98 -20.32 13.45
CA LEU A 197 4.38 -20.15 13.04
C LEU A 197 5.37 -21.03 13.83
N GLY A 198 4.89 -21.92 14.70
CA GLY A 198 5.68 -23.02 15.24
C GLY A 198 5.89 -23.03 16.76
N PHE A 199 5.43 -22.01 17.49
CA PHE A 199 5.41 -22.05 18.96
C PHE A 199 4.54 -23.22 19.45
N GLY A 200 5.11 -24.10 20.27
CA GLY A 200 4.42 -25.31 20.72
C GLY A 200 4.31 -26.42 19.67
N GLY A 201 4.96 -26.28 18.52
CA GLY A 201 5.11 -27.33 17.51
C GLY A 201 6.33 -28.23 17.72
N ASP A 202 6.60 -29.11 16.76
CA ASP A 202 7.71 -30.07 16.83
C ASP A 202 9.08 -29.39 16.90
N SER A 203 9.31 -28.36 16.08
CA SER A 203 10.58 -27.59 16.06
C SER A 203 10.83 -26.83 17.37
N TRP A 204 9.75 -26.39 18.04
CA TRP A 204 9.82 -25.82 19.39
C TRP A 204 10.23 -26.88 20.42
N TYR A 205 9.55 -28.02 20.46
CA TYR A 205 9.86 -29.08 21.43
C TYR A 205 11.22 -29.73 21.21
N ALA A 206 11.72 -29.75 19.97
CA ALA A 206 13.09 -30.16 19.65
C ALA A 206 14.14 -29.29 20.36
N GLN A 207 13.79 -28.06 20.73
CA GLN A 207 14.66 -27.09 21.39
C GLN A 207 14.33 -26.91 22.88
N ILE A 208 13.48 -27.75 23.47
CA ILE A 208 13.23 -27.73 24.92
C ILE A 208 14.14 -28.73 25.65
N SER A 209 14.87 -28.25 26.64
CA SER A 209 15.64 -29.09 27.56
C SER A 209 15.53 -28.60 29.00
N GLY A 210 15.19 -29.50 29.92
CA GLY A 210 15.11 -29.17 31.35
C GLY A 210 14.04 -28.13 31.71
N GLY A 211 12.97 -28.01 30.91
CA GLY A 211 11.89 -27.02 31.12
C GLY A 211 12.23 -25.61 30.64
N ALA A 212 13.23 -25.46 29.76
CA ALA A 212 13.63 -24.20 29.18
C ALA A 212 13.91 -24.34 27.67
N PHE A 213 13.70 -23.25 26.93
CA PHE A 213 14.03 -23.15 25.50
C PHE A 213 15.54 -22.96 25.34
N THR A 214 16.15 -23.75 24.46
CA THR A 214 17.63 -23.86 24.32
C THR A 214 18.17 -23.24 23.04
N GLY A 215 17.31 -22.64 22.23
CA GLY A 215 17.71 -21.95 21.01
C GLY A 215 18.73 -20.84 21.28
N PRO A 216 19.79 -20.73 20.46
CA PRO A 216 20.88 -19.80 20.69
C PRO A 216 20.46 -18.33 20.65
N ASN A 217 19.53 -17.95 19.77
CA ASN A 217 19.08 -16.58 19.62
C ASN A 217 18.20 -16.17 20.82
N ALA A 218 17.23 -17.01 21.19
CA ALA A 218 16.37 -16.80 22.36
C ALA A 218 17.19 -16.74 23.66
N ARG A 219 18.22 -17.57 23.78
CA ARG A 219 19.18 -17.50 24.89
C ARG A 219 19.92 -16.16 24.92
N ALA A 220 20.36 -15.65 23.77
CA ALA A 220 21.04 -14.36 23.69
C ALA A 220 20.09 -13.21 24.09
N ALA A 221 18.87 -13.20 23.57
CA ALA A 221 17.81 -12.25 23.88
C ALA A 221 17.42 -12.24 25.38
N ASN A 222 17.52 -13.39 26.04
CA ASN A 222 17.23 -13.54 27.47
C ASN A 222 18.49 -13.45 28.35
N GLY A 223 19.41 -12.54 28.03
CA GLY A 223 20.59 -12.25 28.86
C GLY A 223 21.56 -13.43 29.01
N ASN A 224 21.70 -14.26 27.97
CA ASN A 224 22.50 -15.49 27.95
C ASN A 224 21.98 -16.63 28.85
N LEU A 225 20.69 -16.60 29.20
CA LEU A 225 20.01 -17.65 29.95
C LEU A 225 18.93 -18.32 29.10
N ASN A 226 18.75 -19.63 29.24
CA ASN A 226 17.68 -20.34 28.56
C ASN A 226 16.31 -19.85 29.10
N PRO A 227 15.41 -19.33 28.25
CA PRO A 227 14.08 -18.89 28.67
C PRO A 227 13.28 -20.03 29.30
N PRO A 228 12.68 -19.85 30.48
CA PRO A 228 11.77 -20.85 31.04
C PRO A 228 10.52 -20.96 30.16
N VAL A 229 9.97 -22.18 30.05
CA VAL A 229 8.78 -22.46 29.23
C VAL A 229 7.69 -23.19 30.02
N THR A 230 6.44 -23.02 29.58
CA THR A 230 5.27 -23.74 30.10
C THR A 230 4.46 -24.31 28.94
N GLY A 231 4.72 -25.57 28.60
CA GLY A 231 4.07 -26.23 27.45
C GLY A 231 4.53 -25.61 26.12
N GLY A 232 3.57 -25.12 25.33
CA GLY A 232 3.81 -24.43 24.06
C GLY A 232 4.13 -22.93 24.19
N HIS A 233 4.33 -22.43 25.41
CA HIS A 233 4.49 -21.01 25.72
C HIS A 233 5.83 -20.72 26.40
N LEU A 234 6.30 -19.49 26.32
CA LEU A 234 7.25 -18.95 27.28
C LEU A 234 6.58 -18.84 28.65
N ALA A 235 7.33 -18.96 29.74
CA ALA A 235 6.72 -19.05 31.07
C ALA A 235 5.99 -17.76 31.47
N GLU A 236 4.87 -17.92 32.19
CA GLU A 236 4.11 -16.81 32.79
C GLU A 236 5.02 -15.91 33.64
N GLY A 237 4.87 -14.60 33.49
CA GLY A 237 5.65 -13.57 34.16
C GLY A 237 7.06 -13.35 33.62
N LEU A 238 7.47 -14.04 32.55
CA LEU A 238 8.78 -13.83 31.92
C LEU A 238 8.82 -12.44 31.29
N GLN A 239 9.78 -11.62 31.74
CA GLN A 239 9.94 -10.24 31.29
C GLN A 239 11.01 -10.13 30.21
N ASN A 240 10.70 -9.42 29.14
CA ASN A 240 11.62 -9.01 28.09
C ASN A 240 11.20 -7.62 27.55
N ASP A 241 12.17 -6.78 27.20
CA ASP A 241 11.92 -5.38 26.80
C ASP A 241 11.09 -4.55 27.80
N GLY A 242 11.24 -4.86 29.09
CA GLY A 242 10.54 -4.17 30.18
C GLY A 242 9.06 -4.52 30.33
N ARG A 243 8.58 -5.56 29.64
CA ARG A 243 7.20 -6.06 29.69
C ARG A 243 7.17 -7.59 29.69
N GLU A 244 6.01 -8.18 29.94
CA GLU A 244 5.83 -9.62 29.79
C GLU A 244 5.85 -10.01 28.31
N VAL A 245 6.49 -11.15 28.00
CA VAL A 245 6.58 -11.70 26.65
C VAL A 245 5.20 -11.98 26.05
N SER A 246 5.04 -11.75 24.74
CA SER A 246 3.76 -11.95 24.06
C SER A 246 3.34 -13.40 24.05
N MET A 247 4.30 -14.34 24.02
CA MET A 247 4.04 -15.78 24.08
C MET A 247 3.94 -16.32 25.52
N SER A 248 3.49 -15.50 26.47
CA SER A 248 3.05 -15.94 27.80
C SER A 248 1.67 -16.61 27.72
N PRO A 249 1.38 -17.69 28.49
CA PRO A 249 0.08 -18.35 28.47
C PRO A 249 -1.06 -17.52 29.09
N VAL A 250 -0.77 -16.32 29.63
CA VAL A 250 -1.73 -15.46 30.31
C VAL A 250 -1.72 -14.06 29.67
N GLY A 251 -2.87 -13.67 29.12
CA GLY A 251 -3.13 -12.29 28.72
C GLY A 251 -3.72 -11.48 29.87
N THR A 252 -3.42 -10.17 29.93
CA THR A 252 -4.01 -9.26 30.92
C THR A 252 -4.94 -8.26 30.23
N ALA A 253 -6.20 -8.22 30.62
CA ALA A 253 -7.16 -7.23 30.11
C ALA A 253 -6.67 -5.79 30.34
N GLY A 254 -6.91 -4.92 29.35
CA GLY A 254 -6.45 -3.54 29.35
C GLY A 254 -4.96 -3.34 29.06
N ILE A 255 -4.23 -4.41 28.71
CA ILE A 255 -2.80 -4.34 28.40
C ILE A 255 -2.54 -4.90 27.00
N ARG A 256 -1.91 -4.09 26.16
CA ARG A 256 -1.34 -4.53 24.88
C ARG A 256 -0.03 -5.29 25.12
N ALA A 257 0.06 -6.47 24.56
CA ALA A 257 1.25 -7.33 24.58
C ALA A 257 1.84 -7.41 23.16
N PRO A 258 2.73 -6.48 22.77
CA PRO A 258 3.44 -6.61 21.50
C PRO A 258 4.49 -7.72 21.60
N PHE A 259 4.84 -8.28 20.45
CA PHE A 259 5.91 -9.27 20.33
C PHE A 259 7.24 -8.70 20.79
N THR A 260 7.87 -9.34 21.78
CA THR A 260 9.13 -8.88 22.36
C THR A 260 10.31 -9.40 21.56
N THR A 261 11.48 -8.80 21.81
CA THR A 261 12.79 -9.28 21.36
C THR A 261 12.96 -10.79 21.53
N LEU A 262 12.54 -11.33 22.68
CA LEU A 262 12.67 -12.74 22.97
C LEU A 262 11.70 -13.59 22.14
N ASP A 263 10.48 -13.11 21.91
CA ASP A 263 9.50 -13.81 21.08
C ASP A 263 10.01 -13.94 19.63
N TRP A 264 10.59 -12.87 19.06
CA TRP A 264 11.23 -12.89 17.73
C TRP A 264 12.43 -13.83 17.67
N ALA A 265 13.28 -13.80 18.69
CA ALA A 265 14.46 -14.66 18.75
C ALA A 265 14.10 -16.15 18.81
N VAL A 266 12.94 -16.51 19.37
CA VAL A 266 12.41 -17.87 19.26
C VAL A 266 12.05 -18.20 17.81
N LEU A 267 11.33 -17.33 17.09
CA LEU A 267 10.97 -17.61 15.69
C LEU A 267 12.22 -17.80 14.81
N ASP A 268 13.28 -17.04 15.05
CA ASP A 268 14.60 -17.21 14.40
C ASP A 268 15.17 -18.61 14.69
N ASP A 269 15.17 -19.01 15.96
CA ASP A 269 15.60 -20.36 16.35
C ASP A 269 14.71 -21.46 15.74
N LEU A 270 13.44 -21.18 15.41
CA LEU A 270 12.52 -22.09 14.71
C LEU A 270 12.73 -22.14 13.19
N GLY A 271 13.69 -21.39 12.64
CA GLY A 271 14.08 -21.42 11.23
C GLY A 271 13.54 -20.28 10.38
N TRP A 272 12.74 -19.37 10.94
CA TRP A 272 12.28 -18.19 10.18
C TRP A 272 13.44 -17.20 9.97
N THR A 273 13.60 -16.76 8.73
CA THR A 273 14.57 -15.76 8.31
C THR A 273 13.93 -14.39 8.25
N PHE A 274 14.55 -13.39 8.88
CA PHE A 274 14.01 -12.03 8.92
C PHE A 274 14.71 -11.07 7.96
N ALA A 275 13.94 -10.10 7.44
CA ALA A 275 14.49 -8.96 6.72
C ALA A 275 15.49 -8.21 7.62
N GLN A 276 16.56 -7.65 7.03
CA GLN A 276 17.66 -7.03 7.78
C GLN A 276 17.25 -5.86 8.71
N ASP A 277 15.98 -5.41 8.65
CA ASP A 277 15.42 -4.31 9.42
C ASP A 277 14.38 -4.72 10.51
N THR A 278 14.08 -6.01 10.73
CA THR A 278 12.91 -6.43 11.56
C THR A 278 13.20 -7.31 12.78
N ALA A 279 14.42 -7.78 13.02
CA ALA A 279 14.75 -8.48 14.27
C ALA A 279 15.12 -7.47 15.39
N PRO A 280 14.44 -7.46 16.56
CA PRO A 280 14.72 -6.48 17.60
C PRO A 280 15.85 -6.99 18.50
N ASN A 281 17.04 -6.42 18.35
CA ASN A 281 18.08 -6.34 19.38
C ASN A 281 19.21 -5.37 18.96
N GLY A 282 19.73 -4.58 19.91
CA GLY A 282 20.69 -3.48 19.71
C GLY A 282 22.02 -3.83 19.04
N HIS A 283 21.97 -3.91 17.71
CA HIS A 283 23.11 -4.15 16.82
C HIS A 283 23.60 -2.79 16.28
N LEU A 284 24.87 -2.46 16.53
CA LEU A 284 25.51 -1.30 15.94
C LEU A 284 26.18 -1.73 14.64
N VAL A 285 25.68 -1.22 13.51
CA VAL A 285 26.25 -1.43 12.18
C VAL A 285 26.85 -0.12 11.68
N VAL A 286 28.13 -0.15 11.31
CA VAL A 286 28.82 1.00 10.72
C VAL A 286 29.38 0.58 9.38
N GLN A 287 28.92 1.21 8.30
CA GLN A 287 29.51 1.01 6.98
C GLN A 287 30.47 2.16 6.67
N VAL A 288 31.69 1.82 6.28
CA VAL A 288 32.71 2.76 5.83
C VAL A 288 32.87 2.61 4.34
N VAL A 289 32.58 3.68 3.60
CA VAL A 289 32.71 3.77 2.15
C VAL A 289 33.68 4.88 1.77
N ASP A 290 34.21 4.84 0.55
CA ASP A 290 35.01 5.91 -0.03
C ASP A 290 34.13 6.98 -0.72
N LEU A 291 34.75 8.00 -1.31
CA LEU A 291 34.06 9.12 -1.99
C LEU A 291 33.21 8.70 -3.21
N ASN A 292 33.36 7.47 -3.70
CA ASN A 292 32.56 6.93 -4.80
C ASN A 292 31.44 6.00 -4.30
N GLY A 293 31.33 5.82 -2.97
CA GLY A 293 30.40 4.88 -2.34
C GLY A 293 30.91 3.43 -2.33
N ASP A 294 32.19 3.18 -2.66
CA ASP A 294 32.75 1.83 -2.65
C ASP A 294 33.17 1.43 -1.21
N PRO A 295 32.94 0.17 -0.77
CA PRO A 295 33.27 -0.25 0.58
C PRO A 295 34.77 -0.23 0.91
N VAL A 296 35.13 0.25 2.10
CA VAL A 296 36.52 0.34 2.56
C VAL A 296 36.81 -0.76 3.58
N SER A 297 37.53 -1.79 3.15
CA SER A 297 37.94 -2.90 4.02
C SER A 297 39.11 -2.55 4.94
N GLY A 298 39.06 -3.03 6.19
CA GLY A 298 40.12 -2.85 7.18
C GLY A 298 40.20 -1.45 7.81
N ALA A 299 39.20 -0.59 7.60
CA ALA A 299 39.13 0.73 8.23
C ALA A 299 38.95 0.58 9.75
N ALA A 300 39.73 1.31 10.54
CA ALA A 300 39.63 1.28 11.99
C ALA A 300 38.42 2.10 12.45
N VAL A 301 37.50 1.46 13.19
CA VAL A 301 36.29 2.06 13.76
C VAL A 301 36.43 2.10 15.27
N THR A 302 36.09 3.24 15.89
CA THR A 302 36.08 3.44 17.34
C THR A 302 34.80 4.14 17.76
N GLY A 303 34.29 3.85 18.96
CA GLY A 303 33.07 4.44 19.48
C GLY A 303 33.08 4.59 20.99
N SER A 304 32.40 5.63 21.47
CA SER A 304 32.24 5.91 22.90
C SER A 304 30.80 6.24 23.25
N ARG A 305 30.32 5.76 24.40
CA ARG A 305 28.94 5.99 24.88
C ARG A 305 28.88 7.10 25.92
N ALA A 306 27.89 7.99 25.80
CA ALA A 306 27.55 8.93 26.86
C ALA A 306 27.11 8.17 28.13
N GLY A 307 27.81 8.39 29.25
CA GLY A 307 27.60 7.64 30.50
C GLY A 307 28.54 6.43 30.71
N GLY A 308 29.46 6.16 29.77
CA GLY A 308 30.50 5.13 29.89
C GLY A 308 30.24 3.90 29.00
N GLY A 309 31.26 3.47 28.27
CA GLY A 309 31.23 2.37 27.31
C GLY A 309 32.09 2.67 26.08
N THR A 310 32.81 1.68 25.56
CA THR A 310 33.70 1.83 24.39
C THR A 310 33.59 0.64 23.46
N VAL A 311 33.63 0.89 22.15
CA VAL A 311 33.72 -0.13 21.09
C VAL A 311 34.87 0.20 20.14
N SER A 312 35.53 -0.83 19.60
CA SER A 312 36.57 -0.65 18.59
C SER A 312 36.76 -1.90 17.75
N GLY A 313 37.04 -1.74 16.46
CA GLY A 313 37.39 -2.84 15.57
C GLY A 313 37.78 -2.35 14.18
N THR A 314 37.76 -3.26 13.21
CA THR A 314 38.04 -2.96 11.80
C THR A 314 36.91 -3.44 10.93
N THR A 315 36.65 -2.76 9.83
CA THR A 315 35.65 -3.20 8.84
C THR A 315 36.08 -4.47 8.12
N ASP A 316 35.10 -5.28 7.70
CA ASP A 316 35.28 -6.50 6.91
C ASP A 316 35.52 -6.20 5.41
N ALA A 317 35.36 -7.20 4.53
CA ALA A 317 35.57 -7.04 3.09
C ALA A 317 34.55 -6.10 2.42
N ASP A 318 33.37 -5.94 3.04
CA ASP A 318 32.24 -5.15 2.55
C ASP A 318 32.14 -3.80 3.26
N GLY A 319 33.24 -3.38 3.92
CA GLY A 319 33.34 -2.09 4.60
C GLY A 319 32.49 -2.01 5.86
N LEU A 320 32.03 -3.13 6.42
CA LEU A 320 31.12 -3.18 7.55
C LEU A 320 31.83 -3.48 8.86
N PHE A 321 31.44 -2.77 9.91
CA PHE A 321 31.76 -3.07 11.30
C PHE A 321 30.47 -3.32 12.07
N THR A 322 30.32 -4.52 12.62
CA THR A 322 29.13 -4.96 13.35
C THR A 322 29.49 -5.36 14.77
N THR A 323 28.71 -4.89 15.75
CA THR A 323 28.92 -5.28 17.15
C THR A 323 27.66 -5.10 17.99
N PHE A 324 27.57 -5.85 19.08
CA PHE A 324 26.51 -5.69 20.07
C PHE A 324 26.87 -4.56 21.03
N VAL A 325 25.92 -3.65 21.24
CA VAL A 325 26.10 -2.52 22.16
C VAL A 325 24.96 -2.46 23.17
N ALA A 326 25.30 -2.02 24.38
CA ALA A 326 24.28 -1.65 25.34
C ALA A 326 23.63 -0.31 24.95
N ASP A 327 22.32 -0.24 25.13
CA ASP A 327 21.44 0.91 24.85
C ASP A 327 22.00 2.26 25.30
N GLY A 328 22.15 3.23 24.39
CA GLY A 328 22.56 4.59 24.75
C GLY A 328 23.09 5.41 23.58
N THR A 329 23.43 6.68 23.80
CA THR A 329 24.00 7.53 22.75
C THR A 329 25.46 7.18 22.51
N TRP A 330 25.75 6.64 21.32
CA TRP A 330 27.09 6.31 20.87
C TRP A 330 27.61 7.38 19.89
N THR A 331 28.83 7.85 20.13
CA THR A 331 29.58 8.67 19.17
C THR A 331 30.62 7.78 18.50
N ILE A 332 30.58 7.68 17.17
CA ILE A 332 31.43 6.79 16.37
C ILE A 332 32.39 7.61 15.51
N ALA A 333 33.63 7.14 15.38
CA ALA A 333 34.66 7.70 14.52
C ALA A 333 35.43 6.58 13.80
N ALA A 334 35.65 6.76 12.49
CA ALA A 334 36.54 5.93 11.70
C ALA A 334 37.84 6.69 11.35
N VAL A 335 38.99 6.02 11.42
CA VAL A 335 40.31 6.62 11.14
C VAL A 335 40.79 6.20 9.75
N GLY A 336 41.05 7.18 8.87
CA GLY A 336 41.72 6.97 7.58
C GLY A 336 40.96 7.40 6.32
N VAL A 337 39.77 8.01 6.44
CA VAL A 337 38.95 8.46 5.29
C VAL A 337 38.28 9.81 5.63
N GLN A 338 38.12 10.71 4.66
CA GLN A 338 37.51 12.04 4.84
C GLN A 338 36.18 12.09 4.05
N SER A 339 35.07 12.37 4.77
CA SER A 339 33.66 12.60 4.32
C SER A 339 33.10 11.53 3.36
N ASP A 340 32.34 10.52 3.76
CA ASP A 340 31.18 10.51 4.66
C ASP A 340 31.15 9.21 5.48
N VAL A 341 30.96 9.32 6.79
CA VAL A 341 30.64 8.15 7.63
C VAL A 341 29.13 8.04 7.68
N THR A 342 28.56 7.11 6.91
CA THR A 342 27.13 6.79 7.03
C THR A 342 26.95 5.92 8.27
N VAL A 343 26.37 6.49 9.33
CA VAL A 343 25.94 5.72 10.51
C VAL A 343 24.55 5.19 10.21
N THR A 344 24.46 3.95 9.75
CA THR A 344 23.18 3.27 9.58
C THR A 344 22.72 2.73 10.93
N LYS A 345 22.12 3.64 11.72
CA LYS A 345 21.25 3.43 12.90
C LYS A 345 21.85 2.75 14.15
N ALA A 346 21.48 3.29 15.31
CA ALA A 346 21.62 2.68 16.63
C ALA A 346 20.21 2.39 17.16
N MET A 347 19.94 1.19 17.68
CA MET A 347 18.67 0.81 18.34
C MET A 347 19.00 0.31 19.76
N GLN A 348 18.35 0.66 20.89
CA GLN A 348 17.28 1.64 21.19
C GLN A 348 17.52 2.26 22.59
N GLY A 349 16.86 3.37 22.95
CA GLY A 349 16.99 4.07 24.24
C GLY A 349 17.03 5.60 24.15
N VAL A 350 17.13 6.15 22.94
CA VAL A 350 16.88 7.58 22.67
C VAL A 350 15.62 7.66 21.82
N ARG A 351 14.55 8.26 22.37
CA ARG A 351 13.49 8.86 21.54
C ARG A 351 14.14 9.97 20.73
N LEU A 352 14.32 9.74 19.44
CA LEU A 352 13.88 10.73 18.48
C LEU A 352 12.46 10.30 18.15
N SER A 353 11.50 11.22 18.29
CA SER A 353 10.19 11.02 17.67
C SER A 353 10.40 10.96 16.16
N GLU A 354 10.64 9.77 15.64
CA GLU A 354 9.89 9.39 14.45
C GLU A 354 8.68 8.64 15.01
N GLN A 355 7.56 9.37 15.05
CA GLN A 355 6.27 8.79 14.71
C GLN A 355 6.54 7.73 13.62
N ALA A 356 5.97 6.52 13.72
CA ALA A 356 5.81 5.73 12.50
C ALA A 356 5.34 6.74 11.44
N PRO A 357 5.96 6.85 10.24
CA PRO A 357 5.50 7.83 9.27
C PRO A 357 3.98 7.69 9.27
N ALA A 358 3.29 8.81 9.48
CA ALA A 358 1.85 8.77 9.39
C ALA A 358 1.55 8.03 8.08
N PRO A 359 0.59 7.08 8.05
CA PRO A 359 0.09 6.56 6.79
C PRO A 359 0.08 7.70 5.78
N PRO A 360 0.73 7.49 4.61
CA PRO A 360 1.08 8.58 3.73
C PRO A 360 -0.13 9.46 3.51
N THR A 361 0.00 10.73 3.84
CA THR A 361 -1.10 11.66 3.70
C THR A 361 -1.04 12.25 2.31
N ASP A 362 -2.20 12.42 1.69
CA ASP A 362 -2.26 13.19 0.47
C ASP A 362 -1.93 14.66 0.74
N ASP A 363 -1.31 15.29 -0.26
CA ASP A 363 -0.95 16.70 -0.23
C ASP A 363 -1.86 17.48 -1.17
N VAL A 364 -1.83 18.81 -1.03
CA VAL A 364 -2.47 19.70 -2.01
C VAL A 364 -1.44 20.52 -2.74
N PHE A 365 -1.72 20.83 -4.00
CA PHE A 365 -0.95 21.80 -4.74
C PHE A 365 -1.82 22.74 -5.55
N LEU A 366 -1.27 23.94 -5.80
CA LEU A 366 -2.01 25.04 -6.39
C LEU A 366 -1.14 25.83 -7.35
N TRP A 367 -1.69 26.15 -8.52
CA TRP A 367 -1.08 27.09 -9.45
C TRP A 367 -1.77 28.46 -9.40
N ASP A 368 -0.97 29.50 -9.16
CA ASP A 368 -1.40 30.90 -9.28
C ASP A 368 -1.23 31.37 -10.73
N ALA A 369 -2.34 31.44 -11.48
CA ALA A 369 -2.33 31.81 -12.89
C ALA A 369 -1.85 33.25 -13.15
N THR A 370 -1.86 34.12 -12.13
CA THR A 370 -1.42 35.52 -12.28
C THR A 370 0.10 35.64 -12.13
N THR A 371 0.69 34.91 -11.17
CA THR A 371 2.13 35.01 -10.91
C THR A 371 2.95 33.86 -11.51
N GLY A 372 2.28 32.79 -11.89
CA GLY A 372 2.84 31.55 -12.40
C GLY A 372 3.41 30.64 -11.33
N ARG A 373 3.20 30.95 -10.05
CA ARG A 373 3.78 30.21 -8.92
C ARG A 373 2.99 28.94 -8.63
N TRP A 374 3.71 27.86 -8.42
CA TRP A 374 3.21 26.60 -7.87
C TRP A 374 3.47 26.57 -6.37
N TRP A 375 2.44 26.28 -5.61
CA TRP A 375 2.47 26.14 -4.17
C TRP A 375 2.09 24.72 -3.78
N LEU A 376 2.79 24.17 -2.79
CA LEU A 376 2.45 22.92 -2.14
C LEU A 376 1.92 23.21 -0.75
N GLY A 377 0.96 22.40 -0.31
CA GLY A 377 0.56 22.24 1.06
C GLY A 377 0.83 20.79 1.45
N LEU A 378 2.00 20.55 2.02
CA LEU A 378 2.40 19.22 2.49
C LEU A 378 1.62 18.89 3.77
N SER A 379 0.90 17.79 3.80
CA SER A 379 0.09 17.35 4.92
C SER A 379 0.95 16.67 5.99
N ASP A 380 0.59 16.87 7.25
CA ASP A 380 1.11 16.10 8.39
C ASP A 380 0.02 15.29 9.10
N GLY A 381 -1.13 15.17 8.44
CA GLY A 381 -2.35 14.57 8.95
C GLY A 381 -3.28 15.54 9.67
N THR A 382 -2.81 16.76 9.96
CA THR A 382 -3.58 17.75 10.74
C THR A 382 -3.52 19.16 10.18
N SER A 383 -2.53 19.46 9.35
CA SER A 383 -2.29 20.78 8.78
C SER A 383 -1.52 20.70 7.46
N PHE A 384 -1.59 21.76 6.65
CA PHE A 384 -0.75 21.90 5.48
C PHE A 384 0.42 22.85 5.72
N THR A 385 1.63 22.38 5.49
CA THR A 385 2.84 23.20 5.43
C THR A 385 3.01 23.80 4.04
N GLU A 386 2.93 25.12 3.97
CA GLU A 386 2.99 25.86 2.73
C GLU A 386 4.42 26.03 2.19
N THR A 387 4.67 25.56 0.96
CA THR A 387 5.96 25.72 0.28
C THR A 387 5.79 26.27 -1.13
N LEU A 388 6.61 27.26 -1.51
CA LEU A 388 6.72 27.67 -2.90
C LEU A 388 7.55 26.62 -3.65
N ALA A 389 6.89 25.80 -4.46
CA ALA A 389 7.55 24.70 -5.14
C ALA A 389 8.20 25.10 -6.47
N ASN A 390 7.53 25.89 -7.29
CA ASN A 390 8.03 26.22 -8.62
C ASN A 390 7.41 27.52 -9.16
N ARG A 391 7.90 27.99 -10.31
CA ARG A 391 7.30 29.09 -11.06
C ARG A 391 7.40 28.88 -12.55
N TRP A 392 6.25 28.77 -13.20
CA TRP A 392 6.12 28.65 -14.65
C TRP A 392 5.69 29.98 -15.28
N SER A 393 5.97 30.16 -16.56
CA SER A 393 5.59 31.41 -17.27
C SER A 393 4.08 31.49 -17.48
N THR A 394 3.45 32.58 -17.07
CA THR A 394 2.00 32.81 -17.28
C THR A 394 1.66 33.15 -18.74
N THR A 395 2.63 33.57 -19.54
CA THR A 395 2.39 33.93 -20.95
C THR A 395 2.38 32.72 -21.89
N ALA A 396 2.70 31.52 -21.40
CA ALA A 396 2.78 30.32 -22.23
C ALA A 396 1.41 29.67 -22.52
N GLY A 397 0.40 29.96 -21.68
CA GLY A 397 -0.94 29.41 -21.80
C GLY A 397 -0.94 27.88 -21.65
N TYR A 398 -0.70 27.40 -20.43
CA TYR A 398 -0.65 25.98 -20.12
C TYR A 398 -2.05 25.39 -19.90
N GLU A 399 -2.26 24.21 -20.46
CA GLU A 399 -3.25 23.23 -20.00
C GLU A 399 -2.53 22.31 -18.99
N LEU A 400 -3.03 22.23 -17.75
CA LEU A 400 -2.30 21.66 -16.61
C LEU A 400 -2.83 20.29 -16.22
N TYR A 401 -1.91 19.42 -15.83
CA TYR A 401 -2.14 18.04 -15.42
C TYR A 401 -1.18 17.67 -14.29
N HIS A 402 -1.47 16.55 -13.65
CA HIS A 402 -0.62 15.92 -12.65
C HIS A 402 -0.70 14.41 -12.79
N GLY A 403 0.30 13.71 -12.27
CA GLY A 403 0.45 12.26 -12.32
C GLY A 403 1.87 11.87 -11.95
N ASP A 404 2.12 10.60 -11.69
CA ASP A 404 3.45 10.08 -11.39
C ASP A 404 4.20 9.72 -12.69
N PHE A 405 4.80 10.72 -13.34
CA PHE A 405 5.39 10.54 -14.67
C PHE A 405 6.73 9.80 -14.62
N ASN A 406 7.43 9.82 -13.50
CA ASN A 406 8.70 9.11 -13.32
C ASN A 406 8.58 7.82 -12.52
N GLY A 407 7.38 7.54 -12.00
CA GLY A 407 6.95 6.36 -11.29
C GLY A 407 7.47 6.27 -9.85
N ASP A 408 8.07 7.32 -9.28
CA ASP A 408 8.67 7.23 -7.94
C ASP A 408 7.66 7.22 -6.77
N GLY A 409 6.36 7.19 -7.08
CA GLY A 409 5.25 7.22 -6.15
C GLY A 409 4.79 8.63 -5.79
N GLN A 410 5.44 9.67 -6.32
CA GLN A 410 5.11 11.06 -6.04
C GLN A 410 4.41 11.71 -7.23
N ILE A 411 3.43 12.56 -6.95
CA ILE A 411 2.73 13.31 -7.98
C ILE A 411 3.62 14.42 -8.55
N ASP A 412 3.90 14.30 -9.83
CA ASP A 412 4.54 15.31 -10.65
C ASP A 412 3.49 16.26 -11.27
N ILE A 413 3.98 17.34 -11.89
CA ILE A 413 3.14 18.26 -12.68
C ILE A 413 3.52 18.28 -14.15
N ALA A 414 2.51 18.34 -15.02
CA ALA A 414 2.69 18.53 -16.46
C ALA A 414 1.88 19.72 -16.98
N GLY A 415 2.41 20.39 -18.00
CA GLY A 415 1.75 21.50 -18.67
C GLY A 415 1.96 21.46 -20.17
N ARG A 416 0.86 21.40 -20.92
CA ARG A 416 0.88 21.53 -22.37
C ARG A 416 0.73 22.99 -22.77
N GLN A 417 1.74 23.54 -23.43
CA GLN A 417 1.67 24.89 -23.99
C GLN A 417 0.80 24.92 -25.26
N SER A 418 0.26 26.10 -25.57
CA SER A 418 -0.40 26.38 -26.86
C SER A 418 0.47 26.08 -28.11
N SER A 419 1.79 26.09 -27.95
CA SER A 419 2.78 25.71 -28.97
C SER A 419 2.88 24.19 -29.20
N GLY A 420 2.26 23.40 -28.32
CA GLY A 420 2.24 21.94 -28.30
C GLY A 420 3.29 21.29 -27.40
N TYR A 421 4.22 22.06 -26.82
CA TYR A 421 5.25 21.50 -25.94
C TYR A 421 4.68 21.08 -24.59
N TRP A 422 5.00 19.86 -24.18
CA TRP A 422 4.75 19.32 -22.84
C TRP A 422 5.94 19.61 -21.94
N TRP A 423 5.70 20.36 -20.89
CA TRP A 423 6.67 20.62 -19.83
C TRP A 423 6.28 19.79 -18.60
N VAL A 424 7.25 19.08 -18.03
CA VAL A 424 7.06 18.29 -16.81
C VAL A 424 7.99 18.82 -15.74
N GLY A 425 7.47 18.98 -14.52
CA GLY A 425 8.24 19.26 -13.31
C GLY A 425 8.06 18.08 -12.36
N LEU A 426 9.15 17.37 -12.10
CA LEU A 426 9.16 16.18 -11.25
C LEU A 426 9.09 16.57 -9.77
N SER A 427 8.40 15.82 -8.93
CA SER A 427 8.48 16.00 -7.48
C SER A 427 9.85 15.56 -6.92
N ASP A 428 10.19 16.04 -5.73
CA ASP A 428 11.33 15.55 -4.93
C ASP A 428 10.98 15.40 -3.44
N GLY A 429 9.69 15.36 -3.14
CA GLY A 429 9.17 15.37 -1.78
C GLY A 429 8.74 16.76 -1.31
N THR A 430 9.30 17.82 -1.89
CA THR A 430 9.21 19.18 -1.30
C THR A 430 8.95 20.29 -2.30
N LYS A 431 9.14 20.01 -3.59
CA LYS A 431 8.98 20.95 -4.70
C LYS A 431 9.01 20.22 -6.03
N PHE A 432 8.55 20.91 -7.07
CA PHE A 432 8.71 20.43 -8.44
C PHE A 432 10.08 20.82 -9.00
N VAL A 433 11.00 19.87 -9.06
CA VAL A 433 12.34 19.95 -9.66
C VAL A 433 12.34 19.66 -11.16
N THR A 434 13.49 19.87 -11.80
CA THR A 434 13.79 19.34 -13.15
C THR A 434 12.81 19.75 -14.27
N THR A 435 12.24 20.97 -14.20
CA THR A 435 11.29 21.46 -15.20
C THR A 435 11.90 21.51 -16.60
N SER A 436 11.41 20.64 -17.48
CA SER A 436 11.95 20.47 -18.82
C SER A 436 10.87 20.07 -19.83
N ALA A 437 11.14 20.30 -21.11
CA ALA A 437 10.23 19.90 -22.18
C ALA A 437 10.44 18.41 -22.51
N TRP A 438 9.42 17.59 -22.28
CA TRP A 438 9.47 16.14 -22.46
C TRP A 438 8.98 15.67 -23.83
N GLY A 439 8.14 16.49 -24.49
CA GLY A 439 7.60 16.13 -25.78
C GLY A 439 6.90 17.31 -26.46
N ARG A 440 6.45 17.10 -27.70
CA ARG A 440 5.66 18.08 -28.43
C ARG A 440 4.56 17.41 -29.24
N TRP A 441 3.32 17.76 -28.94
CA TRP A 441 2.18 17.42 -29.77
C TRP A 441 1.94 18.48 -30.85
N ASP A 442 1.32 18.09 -31.96
CA ASP A 442 0.94 19.07 -32.99
C ASP A 442 -0.13 20.01 -32.44
N PRO A 443 0.12 21.33 -32.32
CA PRO A 443 -0.88 22.27 -31.85
C PRO A 443 -2.08 22.40 -32.80
N GLY A 444 -1.93 22.03 -34.07
CA GLY A 444 -3.00 22.08 -35.08
C GLY A 444 -3.94 20.87 -35.09
N ALA A 445 -3.66 19.81 -34.33
CA ALA A 445 -4.44 18.57 -34.39
C ALA A 445 -5.84 18.68 -33.75
N GLY A 446 -6.06 19.70 -32.90
CA GLY A 446 -7.33 19.90 -32.19
C GLY A 446 -7.60 18.80 -31.17
N TRP A 447 -6.63 18.58 -30.27
CA TRP A 447 -6.69 17.56 -29.22
C TRP A 447 -7.92 17.71 -28.32
N GLN A 448 -8.49 16.58 -27.95
CA GLN A 448 -9.66 16.43 -27.08
C GLN A 448 -9.44 15.23 -26.16
N ASP A 449 -10.18 15.21 -25.04
CA ASP A 449 -10.17 14.13 -24.05
C ASP A 449 -8.75 13.73 -23.64
N VAL A 450 -7.95 14.74 -23.31
CA VAL A 450 -6.57 14.52 -22.87
C VAL A 450 -6.59 14.08 -21.41
N HIS A 451 -5.96 12.95 -21.11
CA HIS A 451 -5.97 12.34 -19.79
C HIS A 451 -4.60 11.77 -19.44
N VAL A 452 -4.30 11.79 -18.14
CA VAL A 452 -3.09 11.22 -17.55
C VAL A 452 -3.44 9.92 -16.87
N GLY A 453 -2.59 8.91 -17.01
CA GLY A 453 -2.74 7.61 -16.35
C GLY A 453 -1.77 6.59 -16.95
N ASP A 454 -1.49 5.50 -16.24
CA ASP A 454 -0.64 4.44 -16.74
C ASP A 454 -1.37 3.63 -17.82
N PHE A 455 -1.22 4.01 -19.09
CA PHE A 455 -1.84 3.33 -20.21
C PHE A 455 -1.06 2.07 -20.61
N ASN A 456 0.15 1.85 -20.09
CA ASN A 456 1.04 0.79 -20.54
C ASN A 456 1.31 -0.32 -19.51
N GLY A 457 1.03 -0.06 -18.24
CA GLY A 457 1.18 -0.95 -17.11
C GLY A 457 2.63 -1.03 -16.62
N ASP A 458 3.44 0.02 -16.80
CA ASP A 458 4.83 0.07 -16.33
C ASP A 458 5.04 0.84 -15.02
N GLY A 459 3.95 1.30 -14.39
CA GLY A 459 3.97 2.04 -13.13
C GLY A 459 4.18 3.54 -13.30
N LYS A 460 4.18 4.04 -14.54
CA LYS A 460 4.35 5.46 -14.85
C LYS A 460 3.14 6.01 -15.56
N ASP A 461 2.77 7.20 -15.17
CA ASP A 461 1.70 7.90 -15.86
C ASP A 461 2.13 8.33 -17.27
N ASP A 462 1.28 7.99 -18.22
CA ASP A 462 1.37 8.40 -19.61
C ASP A 462 0.34 9.50 -19.91
N ILE A 463 0.30 9.99 -21.15
CA ILE A 463 -0.72 10.95 -21.58
C ILE A 463 -1.42 10.47 -22.84
N ALA A 464 -2.72 10.17 -22.74
CA ALA A 464 -3.56 9.85 -23.90
C ALA A 464 -4.36 11.08 -24.36
N GLY A 465 -4.68 11.13 -25.65
CA GLY A 465 -5.62 12.11 -26.19
C GLY A 465 -6.01 11.80 -27.63
N ARG A 466 -7.14 12.35 -28.08
CA ARG A 466 -7.61 12.19 -29.47
C ARG A 466 -7.53 13.47 -30.27
N ASP A 467 -7.17 13.35 -31.53
CA ASP A 467 -7.22 14.48 -32.46
C ASP A 467 -8.65 14.75 -32.98
N SER A 468 -8.81 15.86 -33.71
CA SER A 468 -10.10 16.25 -34.31
C SER A 468 -10.64 15.28 -35.38
N ALA A 469 -9.79 14.38 -35.91
CA ALA A 469 -10.21 13.29 -36.79
C ALA A 469 -10.60 12.01 -36.02
N GLY A 470 -10.39 12.02 -34.70
CA GLY A 470 -10.72 10.97 -33.75
C GLY A 470 -9.72 9.82 -33.72
N PHE A 471 -8.48 10.07 -34.13
CA PHE A 471 -7.36 9.18 -33.89
C PHE A 471 -6.83 9.41 -32.48
N TRP A 472 -6.58 8.31 -31.77
CA TRP A 472 -6.03 8.31 -30.43
C TRP A 472 -4.52 8.14 -30.47
N TRP A 473 -3.87 8.85 -29.57
CA TRP A 473 -2.43 8.88 -29.43
C TRP A 473 -2.10 8.78 -27.95
N ILE A 474 -1.05 8.04 -27.62
CA ILE A 474 -0.52 7.94 -26.26
C ILE A 474 0.92 8.45 -26.31
N ALA A 475 1.24 9.38 -25.42
CA ALA A 475 2.58 9.83 -25.10
C ALA A 475 3.10 9.01 -23.93
N PHE A 476 3.83 7.93 -24.24
CA PHE A 476 4.39 7.05 -23.24
C PHE A 476 5.54 7.73 -22.50
N SER A 477 5.51 7.70 -21.17
CA SER A 477 6.60 8.17 -20.33
C SER A 477 7.73 7.13 -20.25
N ASP A 478 8.97 7.59 -20.18
CA ASP A 478 10.11 6.76 -19.74
C ASP A 478 10.69 7.22 -18.39
N GLY A 479 10.02 8.18 -17.75
CA GLY A 479 10.46 8.90 -16.55
C GLY A 479 11.39 10.08 -16.81
N SER A 480 11.64 10.41 -18.08
CA SER A 480 12.45 11.58 -18.47
C SER A 480 11.99 12.28 -19.74
N SER A 481 11.17 11.62 -20.57
CA SER A 481 10.65 12.14 -21.82
C SER A 481 9.37 11.42 -22.23
N PHE A 482 8.64 12.01 -23.18
CA PHE A 482 7.46 11.40 -23.78
C PHE A 482 7.71 10.89 -25.19
N THR A 483 7.39 9.63 -25.46
CA THR A 483 7.35 9.07 -26.81
C THR A 483 5.91 8.90 -27.29
N THR A 484 5.47 9.79 -28.18
CA THR A 484 4.10 9.76 -28.72
C THR A 484 3.94 8.75 -29.85
N SER A 485 2.98 7.84 -29.69
CA SER A 485 2.64 6.79 -30.65
C SER A 485 1.14 6.77 -30.96
N TYR A 486 0.80 6.31 -32.15
CA TYR A 486 -0.58 6.12 -32.56
C TYR A 486 -1.19 4.91 -31.84
N ALA A 487 -2.26 5.13 -31.08
CA ALA A 487 -2.90 4.13 -30.23
C ALA A 487 -4.16 3.51 -30.86
N GLY A 488 -4.56 3.96 -32.04
CA GLY A 488 -5.71 3.45 -32.76
C GLY A 488 -6.70 4.54 -33.14
N ARG A 489 -7.77 4.14 -33.83
CA ARG A 489 -8.86 5.04 -34.18
C ARG A 489 -10.11 4.61 -33.46
N TRP A 490 -10.62 5.49 -32.62
CA TRP A 490 -11.86 5.29 -31.90
C TRP A 490 -12.80 6.47 -32.19
N SER A 491 -13.26 6.57 -33.44
CA SER A 491 -14.25 7.57 -33.88
C SER A 491 -14.82 7.34 -35.28
N GLU A 492 -16.12 7.62 -35.46
CA GLU A 492 -16.69 8.15 -36.72
C GLU A 492 -17.56 9.41 -36.46
N THR A 493 -17.20 10.22 -35.45
CA THR A 493 -17.93 11.38 -34.87
C THR A 493 -19.02 11.02 -33.84
N GLY A 494 -19.09 11.77 -32.72
CA GLY A 494 -20.28 11.82 -31.85
C GLY A 494 -20.21 11.22 -30.44
N TRP A 495 -19.04 11.13 -29.80
CA TRP A 495 -18.96 10.83 -28.37
C TRP A 495 -19.52 12.01 -27.57
N THR A 496 -20.41 11.73 -26.61
CA THR A 496 -21.00 12.72 -25.70
C THR A 496 -20.25 12.74 -24.38
N ASP A 497 -19.66 11.61 -23.99
CA ASP A 497 -18.93 11.43 -22.73
C ASP A 497 -17.76 10.51 -23.02
N VAL A 498 -16.62 10.82 -22.42
CA VAL A 498 -15.39 10.02 -22.44
C VAL A 498 -14.85 10.05 -21.03
N VAL A 499 -14.65 8.88 -20.45
CA VAL A 499 -14.13 8.68 -19.10
C VAL A 499 -13.04 7.62 -19.13
N PHE A 500 -12.22 7.57 -18.09
CA PHE A 500 -11.01 6.78 -17.99
C PHE A 500 -11.00 6.04 -16.65
N GLY A 501 -10.42 4.85 -16.62
CA GLY A 501 -10.34 3.96 -15.46
C GLY A 501 -9.88 2.57 -15.90
N ASP A 502 -9.55 1.69 -14.97
CA ASP A 502 -9.22 0.29 -15.27
C ASP A 502 -10.49 -0.55 -15.35
N PHE A 503 -11.05 -0.69 -16.56
CA PHE A 503 -12.35 -1.35 -16.74
C PHE A 503 -12.24 -2.87 -16.83
N ASN A 504 -11.04 -3.45 -16.76
CA ASN A 504 -10.82 -4.90 -16.84
C ASN A 504 -9.88 -5.49 -15.76
N ASN A 505 -9.44 -4.67 -14.80
CA ASN A 505 -8.54 -5.01 -13.71
C ASN A 505 -7.22 -5.62 -14.20
N ASP A 506 -6.62 -5.03 -15.24
CA ASP A 506 -5.31 -5.41 -15.78
C ASP A 506 -4.17 -4.46 -15.38
N GLY A 507 -4.48 -3.46 -14.55
CA GLY A 507 -3.55 -2.46 -14.03
C GLY A 507 -3.27 -1.33 -15.01
N ARG A 508 -4.02 -1.23 -16.12
CA ARG A 508 -3.86 -0.16 -17.12
C ARG A 508 -5.08 0.74 -17.16
N THR A 509 -4.81 2.00 -17.45
CA THR A 509 -5.87 2.96 -17.75
C THR A 509 -6.51 2.62 -19.09
N ASP A 510 -7.81 2.36 -19.07
CA ASP A 510 -8.66 2.17 -20.24
C ASP A 510 -9.50 3.43 -20.53
N VAL A 511 -10.28 3.39 -21.61
CA VAL A 511 -11.21 4.48 -21.96
C VAL A 511 -12.62 3.93 -22.14
N ALA A 512 -13.62 4.57 -21.54
CA ALA A 512 -15.02 4.31 -21.81
C ALA A 512 -15.69 5.52 -22.49
N GLY A 513 -16.48 5.26 -23.53
CA GLY A 513 -17.12 6.32 -24.31
C GLY A 513 -18.58 6.05 -24.58
N ARG A 514 -19.40 7.10 -24.46
CA ARG A 514 -20.83 7.04 -24.72
C ARG A 514 -21.22 7.88 -25.93
N LYS A 515 -22.08 7.34 -26.79
CA LYS A 515 -22.75 8.09 -27.87
C LYS A 515 -24.07 8.68 -27.40
N THR A 516 -24.56 9.73 -28.06
CA THR A 516 -25.86 10.37 -27.74
C THR A 516 -27.04 9.39 -27.70
N ALA A 517 -26.99 8.29 -28.46
CA ALA A 517 -28.02 7.24 -28.44
C ALA A 517 -27.89 6.23 -27.28
N GLY A 518 -27.04 6.51 -26.29
CA GLY A 518 -26.83 5.72 -25.07
C GLY A 518 -25.90 4.52 -25.21
N TYR A 519 -25.28 4.30 -26.38
CA TYR A 519 -24.36 3.19 -26.60
C TYR A 519 -23.00 3.46 -25.97
N TRP A 520 -22.53 2.52 -25.15
CA TRP A 520 -21.24 2.54 -24.49
C TRP A 520 -20.26 1.57 -25.14
N TYR A 521 -19.01 1.99 -25.19
CA TYR A 521 -17.89 1.20 -25.65
C TYR A 521 -16.74 1.35 -24.68
N LEU A 522 -16.05 0.25 -24.39
CA LEU A 522 -14.75 0.25 -23.72
C LEU A 522 -13.66 0.15 -24.80
N ALA A 523 -12.61 0.95 -24.65
CA ALA A 523 -11.41 0.91 -25.44
C ALA A 523 -10.29 0.46 -24.50
N LEU A 524 -10.13 -0.86 -24.39
CA LEU A 524 -9.22 -1.50 -23.44
C LEU A 524 -7.78 -1.35 -23.92
N SER A 525 -6.88 -0.89 -23.06
CA SER A 525 -5.46 -0.80 -23.38
C SER A 525 -4.83 -2.20 -23.42
N ASN A 526 -3.94 -2.41 -24.39
CA ASN A 526 -3.07 -3.58 -24.44
C ASN A 526 -1.60 -3.24 -24.19
N GLY A 527 -1.37 -2.05 -23.63
CA GLY A 527 -0.06 -1.49 -23.36
C GLY A 527 0.65 -0.82 -24.54
N SER A 528 -0.07 -0.62 -25.65
CA SER A 528 0.46 0.11 -26.81
C SER A 528 -0.65 0.77 -27.64
N THR A 529 -1.82 0.14 -27.68
CA THR A 529 -2.99 0.55 -28.45
C THR A 529 -4.26 0.21 -27.69
N PHE A 530 -5.39 0.72 -28.16
CA PHE A 530 -6.71 0.38 -27.61
C PHE A 530 -7.45 -0.68 -28.45
N SER A 531 -8.13 -1.59 -27.76
CA SER A 531 -9.04 -2.59 -28.32
C SER A 531 -10.49 -2.24 -27.98
N ASN A 532 -11.33 -2.05 -29.00
CA ASN A 532 -12.70 -1.61 -28.81
C ASN A 532 -13.67 -2.77 -28.56
N VAL A 533 -14.44 -2.66 -27.48
CA VAL A 533 -15.50 -3.58 -27.08
C VAL A 533 -16.81 -2.81 -26.94
N TYR A 534 -17.89 -3.36 -27.49
CA TYR A 534 -19.23 -2.82 -27.25
C TYR A 534 -19.72 -3.27 -25.88
N ALA A 535 -19.89 -2.32 -24.96
CA ALA A 535 -20.11 -2.63 -23.55
C ALA A 535 -21.58 -2.65 -23.15
N GLY A 536 -22.46 -2.04 -23.95
CA GLY A 536 -23.89 -2.05 -23.71
C GLY A 536 -24.57 -0.75 -24.10
N ARG A 537 -25.84 -0.63 -23.72
CA ARG A 537 -26.64 0.56 -24.01
C ARG A 537 -27.40 1.01 -22.78
N TRP A 538 -27.08 2.19 -22.30
CA TRP A 538 -27.79 2.85 -21.22
C TRP A 538 -28.94 3.69 -21.80
N SER A 539 -29.87 4.13 -20.93
CA SER A 539 -31.09 4.80 -21.38
C SER A 539 -30.78 6.00 -22.30
N PRO A 540 -31.20 5.96 -23.58
CA PRO A 540 -30.89 7.00 -24.57
C PRO A 540 -31.58 8.34 -24.29
N ASN A 541 -32.58 8.34 -23.39
CA ASN A 541 -33.40 9.52 -23.09
C ASN A 541 -32.95 10.22 -21.80
N ALA A 542 -31.97 9.67 -21.07
CA ALA A 542 -31.42 10.31 -19.89
C ALA A 542 -30.53 11.48 -20.32
N THR A 543 -30.69 12.62 -19.64
CA THR A 543 -29.84 13.80 -19.81
C THR A 543 -28.80 13.76 -18.72
N TRP A 544 -27.66 13.13 -18.99
CA TRP A 544 -26.66 12.91 -17.95
C TRP A 544 -25.93 14.20 -17.65
N GLN A 545 -25.87 14.58 -16.37
CA GLN A 545 -25.11 15.76 -15.92
C GLN A 545 -23.81 15.41 -15.21
N HIS A 546 -23.73 14.20 -14.66
CA HIS A 546 -22.50 13.62 -14.12
C HIS A 546 -22.32 12.23 -14.68
N VAL A 547 -21.09 11.91 -15.02
CA VAL A 547 -20.60 10.58 -15.40
C VAL A 547 -19.27 10.44 -14.67
N LEU A 548 -19.21 9.48 -13.76
CA LEU A 548 -18.12 9.29 -12.82
C LEU A 548 -17.63 7.84 -12.91
N VAL A 549 -16.37 7.64 -12.55
CA VAL A 549 -15.69 6.35 -12.58
C VAL A 549 -15.15 6.04 -11.19
N GLY A 550 -15.16 4.76 -10.84
CA GLY A 550 -14.56 4.21 -9.62
C GLY A 550 -15.05 2.78 -9.39
N ASP A 551 -14.32 1.98 -8.62
CA ASP A 551 -14.72 0.63 -8.21
C ASP A 551 -15.87 0.70 -7.19
N PHE A 552 -17.10 0.76 -7.69
CA PHE A 552 -18.27 0.93 -6.85
C PHE A 552 -18.69 -0.39 -6.17
N ASP A 553 -18.22 -1.55 -6.63
CA ASP A 553 -18.56 -2.86 -6.03
C ASP A 553 -17.45 -3.57 -5.27
N GLY A 554 -16.24 -3.04 -5.28
CA GLY A 554 -15.09 -3.48 -4.50
C GLY A 554 -14.41 -4.70 -5.10
N ASN A 555 -14.51 -4.89 -6.42
CA ASN A 555 -13.94 -6.05 -7.11
C ASN A 555 -12.56 -5.77 -7.75
N GLY A 556 -12.07 -4.55 -7.64
CA GLY A 556 -10.83 -4.04 -8.23
C GLY A 556 -10.96 -3.54 -9.66
N THR A 557 -12.15 -3.59 -10.25
CA THR A 557 -12.43 -3.07 -11.61
C THR A 557 -13.20 -1.77 -11.49
N ASP A 558 -12.81 -0.76 -12.24
CA ASP A 558 -13.57 0.48 -12.29
C ASP A 558 -14.94 0.28 -12.97
N ASP A 559 -15.94 0.92 -12.38
CA ASP A 559 -17.31 0.96 -12.86
C ASP A 559 -17.67 2.37 -13.36
N ILE A 560 -18.88 2.55 -13.89
CA ILE A 560 -19.38 3.87 -14.28
C ILE A 560 -20.66 4.19 -13.52
N ALA A 561 -20.74 5.38 -12.93
CA ALA A 561 -21.96 5.93 -12.36
C ALA A 561 -22.41 7.16 -13.15
N GLY A 562 -23.69 7.25 -13.47
CA GLY A 562 -24.28 8.39 -14.15
C GLY A 562 -25.48 8.96 -13.42
N GLN A 563 -25.63 10.29 -13.41
CA GLN A 563 -26.82 10.94 -12.90
C GLN A 563 -27.65 11.58 -14.02
N ASN A 564 -28.94 11.24 -14.09
CA ASN A 564 -29.89 11.92 -14.95
C ASN A 564 -30.34 13.27 -14.35
N ALA A 565 -30.09 14.36 -15.06
CA ALA A 565 -30.39 15.73 -14.63
C ALA A 565 -31.89 16.00 -14.42
N ILE A 566 -32.77 15.28 -15.14
CA ILE A 566 -34.21 15.56 -15.14
C ILE A 566 -34.87 15.09 -13.84
N ASP A 567 -34.55 13.86 -13.41
CA ASP A 567 -35.17 13.22 -12.24
C ASP A 567 -34.20 13.03 -11.08
N GLY A 568 -32.89 13.19 -11.29
CA GLY A 568 -31.85 13.04 -10.27
C GLY A 568 -31.49 11.59 -9.97
N ILE A 569 -32.00 10.65 -10.78
CA ILE A 569 -31.72 9.22 -10.63
C ILE A 569 -30.26 8.96 -10.98
N TRP A 570 -29.61 8.19 -10.12
CA TRP A 570 -28.31 7.58 -10.35
C TRP A 570 -28.48 6.19 -10.92
N TYR A 571 -27.72 5.91 -11.97
CA TYR A 571 -27.53 4.58 -12.52
C TYR A 571 -26.07 4.20 -12.34
N ILE A 572 -25.82 2.93 -12.08
CA ILE A 572 -24.49 2.33 -12.08
C ILE A 572 -24.42 1.33 -13.22
N GLY A 573 -23.30 1.26 -13.93
CA GLY A 573 -23.00 0.16 -14.82
C GLY A 573 -21.75 -0.53 -14.32
N LEU A 574 -21.95 -1.71 -13.76
CA LEU A 574 -20.88 -2.55 -13.24
C LEU A 574 -20.09 -3.15 -14.40
N SER A 575 -18.77 -3.01 -14.38
CA SER A 575 -17.87 -3.56 -15.39
C SER A 575 -17.50 -5.00 -15.08
N ASP A 576 -17.36 -5.82 -16.13
CA ASP A 576 -16.81 -7.17 -16.06
C ASP A 576 -15.58 -7.36 -16.97
N GLY A 577 -14.97 -6.26 -17.42
CA GLY A 577 -13.91 -6.27 -18.43
C GLY A 577 -14.40 -6.31 -19.87
N THR A 578 -15.68 -6.57 -20.12
CA THR A 578 -16.24 -6.68 -21.47
C THR A 578 -17.59 -5.98 -21.66
N SER A 579 -18.34 -5.78 -20.59
CA SER A 579 -19.69 -5.23 -20.59
C SER A 579 -19.94 -4.34 -19.38
N LEU A 580 -20.94 -3.46 -19.49
CA LEU A 580 -21.42 -2.60 -18.40
C LEU A 580 -22.86 -3.00 -18.07
N THR A 581 -23.05 -3.68 -16.94
CA THR A 581 -24.36 -4.11 -16.46
C THR A 581 -25.07 -2.98 -15.73
N THR A 582 -26.01 -2.32 -16.41
CA THR A 582 -26.69 -1.14 -15.86
C THR A 582 -27.79 -1.49 -14.85
N ALA A 583 -27.78 -0.84 -13.70
CA ALA A 583 -28.83 -0.90 -12.69
C ALA A 583 -29.26 0.49 -12.21
N TYR A 584 -30.49 0.60 -11.69
CA TYR A 584 -30.90 1.75 -10.89
C TYR A 584 -30.13 1.70 -9.57
N ALA A 585 -29.39 2.76 -9.26
CA ALA A 585 -28.54 2.78 -8.08
C ALA A 585 -29.16 3.62 -6.94
N GLY A 586 -29.80 4.74 -7.26
CA GLY A 586 -30.33 5.63 -6.23
C GLY A 586 -30.88 6.92 -6.81
N ARG A 587 -31.15 7.90 -5.94
CA ARG A 587 -31.68 9.20 -6.39
C ARG A 587 -31.28 10.33 -5.47
N TRP A 588 -30.74 11.39 -6.08
CA TRP A 588 -30.56 12.68 -5.43
C TRP A 588 -31.70 13.63 -5.78
N SER A 589 -31.93 14.60 -4.89
CA SER A 589 -32.90 15.67 -5.17
C SER A 589 -32.39 16.60 -6.27
N THR A 590 -33.17 16.80 -7.32
CA THR A 590 -32.85 17.75 -8.39
C THR A 590 -32.98 19.21 -7.97
N THR A 591 -33.67 19.49 -6.86
CA THR A 591 -33.83 20.86 -6.35
C THR A 591 -32.65 21.33 -5.51
N ALA A 592 -31.72 20.44 -5.15
CA ALA A 592 -30.58 20.78 -4.31
C ALA A 592 -29.49 21.56 -5.08
N GLY A 593 -29.34 21.30 -6.38
CA GLY A 593 -28.34 21.97 -7.23
C GLY A 593 -26.91 21.64 -6.79
N TYR A 594 -26.48 20.39 -6.99
CA TYR A 594 -25.13 19.94 -6.65
C TYR A 594 -24.10 20.49 -7.65
N THR A 595 -22.94 20.95 -7.16
CA THR A 595 -21.91 21.61 -7.97
C THR A 595 -20.52 20.99 -7.85
N ASP A 596 -20.17 20.45 -6.68
CA ASP A 596 -18.90 19.77 -6.42
C ASP A 596 -19.22 18.29 -6.20
N VAL A 597 -19.20 17.50 -7.29
CA VAL A 597 -19.52 16.06 -7.25
C VAL A 597 -18.24 15.27 -7.50
N VAL A 598 -17.82 14.51 -6.49
CA VAL A 598 -16.54 13.81 -6.46
C VAL A 598 -16.71 12.34 -6.07
N VAL A 599 -15.71 11.53 -6.40
CA VAL A 599 -15.63 10.11 -6.08
C VAL A 599 -14.46 9.89 -5.13
N GLY A 600 -14.63 8.98 -4.18
CA GLY A 600 -13.59 8.51 -3.25
C GLY A 600 -14.14 7.44 -2.31
N ASP A 601 -13.30 6.63 -1.67
CA ASP A 601 -13.69 5.72 -0.59
C ASP A 601 -13.84 6.49 0.72
N PHE A 602 -14.93 7.25 0.81
CA PHE A 602 -15.23 8.05 2.00
C PHE A 602 -15.59 7.16 3.21
N THR A 603 -15.94 5.88 3.01
CA THR A 603 -16.27 4.97 4.13
C THR A 603 -15.11 4.13 4.64
N GLY A 604 -14.08 3.93 3.84
CA GLY A 604 -12.96 3.01 4.10
C GLY A 604 -13.33 1.54 3.91
N ASP A 605 -14.39 1.26 3.12
CA ASP A 605 -14.89 -0.10 2.90
C ASP A 605 -14.32 -0.77 1.64
N GLY A 606 -13.39 -0.08 0.97
CA GLY A 606 -12.73 -0.50 -0.27
C GLY A 606 -13.56 -0.26 -1.52
N LYS A 607 -14.62 0.55 -1.45
CA LYS A 607 -15.45 0.92 -2.60
C LYS A 607 -15.47 2.42 -2.79
N ALA A 608 -15.53 2.82 -4.05
CA ALA A 608 -15.81 4.19 -4.41
C ALA A 608 -17.22 4.61 -3.93
N ASP A 609 -17.32 5.78 -3.32
CA ASP A 609 -18.55 6.47 -2.97
C ASP A 609 -18.70 7.75 -3.82
N ILE A 610 -19.86 8.41 -3.79
CA ILE A 610 -20.06 9.70 -4.48
C ILE A 610 -20.49 10.77 -3.48
N ALA A 611 -19.67 11.79 -3.27
CA ALA A 611 -20.01 12.96 -2.47
C ALA A 611 -20.41 14.15 -3.35
N GLY A 612 -21.46 14.87 -2.95
CA GLY A 612 -21.98 16.02 -3.67
C GLY A 612 -22.29 17.19 -2.74
N ARG A 613 -21.72 18.36 -3.03
CA ARG A 613 -22.05 19.60 -2.33
C ARG A 613 -23.15 20.37 -3.05
N ASN A 614 -24.16 20.79 -2.29
CA ASN A 614 -25.24 21.63 -2.80
C ASN A 614 -24.95 23.13 -2.58
N ALA A 615 -25.77 24.00 -3.18
CA ALA A 615 -25.60 25.46 -3.12
C ALA A 615 -25.64 26.09 -1.71
N ASN A 616 -26.16 25.37 -0.70
CA ASN A 616 -26.15 25.81 0.70
C ASN A 616 -24.91 25.30 1.46
N GLY A 617 -24.00 24.62 0.76
CA GLY A 617 -22.81 24.00 1.31
C GLY A 617 -23.05 22.64 1.98
N ALA A 618 -24.26 22.08 1.90
CA ALA A 618 -24.54 20.75 2.46
C ALA A 618 -23.99 19.64 1.56
N TRP A 619 -23.24 18.74 2.17
CA TRP A 619 -22.64 17.55 1.57
C TRP A 619 -23.54 16.34 1.78
N TRP A 620 -23.85 15.69 0.67
CA TRP A 620 -24.59 14.43 0.61
C TRP A 620 -23.71 13.38 -0.02
N VAL A 621 -23.64 12.21 0.61
CA VAL A 621 -22.85 11.07 0.13
C VAL A 621 -23.80 9.96 -0.29
N ASN A 622 -23.62 9.49 -1.51
CA ASN A 622 -24.14 8.21 -1.98
C ASN A 622 -23.13 7.14 -1.60
N ILE A 623 -23.38 6.49 -0.47
CA ILE A 623 -22.54 5.39 0.01
C ILE A 623 -22.81 4.18 -0.87
N SER A 624 -21.78 3.58 -1.45
CA SER A 624 -21.93 2.41 -2.30
C SER A 624 -22.30 1.16 -1.50
N GLN A 625 -23.17 0.35 -2.10
CA GLN A 625 -23.55 -0.97 -1.62
C GLN A 625 -23.29 -2.02 -2.71
N GLY A 626 -22.37 -1.71 -3.63
CA GLY A 626 -22.07 -2.47 -4.83
C GLY A 626 -22.89 -2.02 -6.02
N SER A 627 -24.17 -2.42 -6.07
CA SER A 627 -25.05 -2.09 -7.22
C SER A 627 -26.04 -0.96 -6.94
N THR A 628 -26.05 -0.43 -5.71
CA THR A 628 -26.97 0.62 -5.26
C THR A 628 -26.27 1.62 -4.35
N PHE A 629 -26.86 2.80 -4.19
CA PHE A 629 -26.37 3.85 -3.31
C PHE A 629 -27.33 4.09 -2.13
N LEU A 630 -26.76 4.19 -0.94
CA LEU A 630 -27.42 4.72 0.25
C LEU A 630 -27.08 6.20 0.42
N THR A 631 -28.01 7.08 0.01
CA THR A 631 -27.84 8.52 0.16
C THR A 631 -27.95 8.97 1.61
N ARG A 632 -26.94 9.66 2.13
CA ARG A 632 -26.88 10.24 3.48
C ARG A 632 -26.38 11.68 3.46
N TYR A 633 -26.87 12.48 4.40
CA TYR A 633 -26.32 13.80 4.69
C TYR A 633 -25.14 13.64 5.65
N TRP A 634 -23.97 14.15 5.28
CA TRP A 634 -22.73 13.95 6.04
C TRP A 634 -22.22 15.22 6.72
N GLY A 635 -22.71 16.39 6.31
CA GLY A 635 -22.33 17.65 6.93
C GLY A 635 -22.66 18.85 6.07
N ALA A 636 -22.36 20.03 6.57
CA ALA A 636 -22.46 21.26 5.80
C ALA A 636 -21.22 22.12 6.01
N TRP A 637 -20.73 22.62 4.90
CA TRP A 637 -19.65 23.58 4.78
C TRP A 637 -20.22 24.96 4.51
N TRP A 638 -19.39 26.00 4.65
CA TRP A 638 -19.78 27.33 4.20
C TRP A 638 -19.99 27.32 2.69
N ASN A 639 -20.95 28.10 2.20
CA ASN A 639 -21.31 28.16 0.79
C ASN A 639 -20.37 29.04 -0.07
N ASP A 640 -19.29 29.56 0.52
CA ASP A 640 -18.29 30.42 -0.15
C ASP A 640 -16.91 29.76 -0.34
N VAL A 641 -16.80 28.46 -0.08
CA VAL A 641 -15.73 27.63 -0.65
C VAL A 641 -15.94 27.58 -2.16
N SER A 642 -14.96 28.04 -2.93
CA SER A 642 -15.09 28.19 -4.39
C SER A 642 -13.88 27.61 -5.12
N TRP A 643 -14.20 26.71 -6.04
CA TRP A 643 -13.44 26.18 -7.17
C TRP A 643 -12.26 25.28 -6.79
N ASP A 644 -12.50 24.02 -7.13
CA ASP A 644 -11.63 22.85 -7.07
C ASP A 644 -11.47 22.29 -5.65
N VAL A 645 -12.37 21.36 -5.34
CA VAL A 645 -12.16 20.41 -4.26
C VAL A 645 -11.26 19.30 -4.74
N ALA A 646 -10.43 18.78 -3.85
CA ALA A 646 -9.58 17.64 -4.11
C ALA A 646 -9.90 16.53 -3.10
N VAL A 647 -9.85 15.28 -3.57
CA VAL A 647 -10.16 14.09 -2.78
C VAL A 647 -8.87 13.34 -2.52
N GLY A 648 -8.71 12.88 -1.29
CA GLY A 648 -7.55 12.12 -0.85
C GLY A 648 -7.59 11.90 0.66
N ASP A 649 -6.76 11.00 1.16
CA ASP A 649 -6.60 10.71 2.58
C ASP A 649 -5.61 11.71 3.19
N TYR A 650 -6.11 12.85 3.67
CA TYR A 650 -5.24 13.91 4.17
C TYR A 650 -4.84 13.71 5.64
N ASP A 651 -5.44 12.74 6.34
CA ASP A 651 -5.15 12.41 7.73
C ASP A 651 -4.55 11.02 7.98
N GLY A 652 -4.43 10.24 6.91
CA GLY A 652 -3.83 8.92 6.87
C GLY A 652 -4.73 7.84 7.47
N ASP A 653 -6.02 8.09 7.68
CA ASP A 653 -6.89 7.13 8.36
C ASP A 653 -7.42 6.00 7.46
N GLY A 654 -7.00 6.00 6.18
CA GLY A 654 -7.37 5.05 5.15
C GLY A 654 -8.72 5.36 4.49
N ARG A 655 -9.27 6.55 4.72
CA ARG A 655 -10.49 7.04 4.08
C ARG A 655 -10.18 8.28 3.28
N ASP A 656 -10.87 8.43 2.16
CA ASP A 656 -10.81 9.67 1.43
C ASP A 656 -11.52 10.78 2.22
N ASP A 657 -10.92 11.97 2.20
CA ASP A 657 -11.50 13.22 2.66
C ASP A 657 -11.71 14.19 1.48
N ILE A 658 -12.12 15.42 1.79
CA ILE A 658 -12.28 16.48 0.79
C ILE A 658 -11.55 17.75 1.22
N ALA A 659 -10.48 18.11 0.52
CA ALA A 659 -9.82 19.40 0.68
C ALA A 659 -10.46 20.49 -0.19
N GLY A 660 -10.58 21.70 0.34
CA GLY A 660 -11.10 22.86 -0.40
C GLY A 660 -10.43 24.17 -0.01
N PHE A 661 -10.10 24.98 -1.02
CA PHE A 661 -9.51 26.30 -0.83
C PHE A 661 -10.54 27.42 -0.86
N VAL A 662 -10.47 28.32 0.12
CA VAL A 662 -11.32 29.51 0.20
C VAL A 662 -10.49 30.73 -0.19
N ALA A 663 -10.50 31.07 -1.49
CA ALA A 663 -9.69 32.15 -2.04
C ALA A 663 -9.91 33.50 -1.36
N SER A 664 -11.16 33.85 -1.01
CA SER A 664 -11.49 35.12 -0.35
C SER A 664 -10.86 35.29 1.05
N ARG A 665 -10.48 34.18 1.69
CA ARG A 665 -9.85 34.13 3.01
C ARG A 665 -8.40 33.68 2.96
N GLY A 666 -7.97 33.11 1.82
CA GLY A 666 -6.70 32.42 1.69
C GLY A 666 -6.61 31.25 2.66
N THR A 667 -7.60 30.37 2.75
CA THR A 667 -7.59 29.28 3.75
C THR A 667 -7.93 27.94 3.13
N TRP A 668 -7.18 26.92 3.53
CA TRP A 668 -7.47 25.52 3.21
C TRP A 668 -8.26 24.87 4.33
N TYR A 669 -9.30 24.15 3.94
CA TYR A 669 -10.12 23.33 4.82
C TYR A 669 -10.14 21.89 4.31
N VAL A 670 -10.16 20.93 5.22
CA VAL A 670 -10.31 19.49 4.91
C VAL A 670 -11.56 18.96 5.61
N ALA A 671 -12.37 18.21 4.88
CA ALA A 671 -13.56 17.51 5.36
C ALA A 671 -13.15 16.10 5.74
N GLN A 672 -12.55 15.95 6.92
CA GLN A 672 -12.11 14.65 7.39
C GLN A 672 -13.29 13.70 7.49
N SER A 673 -13.16 12.52 6.89
CA SER A 673 -14.19 11.50 6.91
C SER A 673 -14.08 10.62 8.14
N SER A 674 -15.18 10.49 8.89
CA SER A 674 -15.29 9.49 9.96
C SER A 674 -15.89 8.16 9.48
N GLY A 675 -15.97 7.95 8.16
CA GLY A 675 -16.70 6.85 7.51
C GLY A 675 -18.23 6.98 7.54
N THR A 676 -18.76 8.01 8.20
CA THR A 676 -20.21 8.24 8.32
C THR A 676 -20.61 9.71 8.33
N SER A 677 -19.65 10.62 8.42
CA SER A 677 -19.85 12.07 8.43
C SER A 677 -18.56 12.80 8.06
N PHE A 678 -18.67 14.07 7.65
CA PHE A 678 -17.51 14.93 7.42
C PHE A 678 -17.33 15.92 8.57
N SER A 679 -16.09 16.02 9.06
CA SER A 679 -15.66 17.00 10.06
C SER A 679 -14.77 18.05 9.41
N ASN A 680 -15.21 19.31 9.40
CA ASN A 680 -14.46 20.37 8.72
C ASN A 680 -13.35 20.94 9.62
N GLN A 681 -12.11 20.81 9.18
CA GLN A 681 -10.92 21.32 9.87
C GLN A 681 -10.19 22.38 9.05
N LEU A 682 -9.68 23.41 9.71
CA LEU A 682 -8.79 24.39 9.08
C LEU A 682 -7.37 23.82 9.03
N PHE A 683 -6.89 23.50 7.84
CA PHE A 683 -5.55 22.93 7.66
C PHE A 683 -4.48 24.00 7.42
N ALA A 684 -4.81 25.12 6.74
CA ALA A 684 -3.84 26.21 6.56
C ALA A 684 -4.45 27.58 6.27
N ARG A 685 -3.64 28.63 6.49
CA ARG A 685 -3.91 30.01 6.04
C ARG A 685 -2.78 30.51 5.16
N TRP A 686 -3.09 30.70 3.89
CA TRP A 686 -2.23 31.23 2.84
C TRP A 686 -2.59 32.70 2.54
N SER A 687 -1.79 33.38 1.71
CA SER A 687 -2.09 34.78 1.35
C SER A 687 -3.39 34.89 0.52
N THR A 688 -4.22 35.89 0.82
CA THR A 688 -5.49 36.19 0.14
C THR A 688 -5.37 36.64 -1.33
N ASP A 689 -4.17 36.95 -1.80
CA ASP A 689 -3.95 37.58 -3.11
C ASP A 689 -3.78 36.55 -4.25
N ARG A 690 -4.11 35.28 -4.00
CA ARG A 690 -3.90 34.17 -4.95
C ARG A 690 -5.06 34.03 -5.91
N ASN A 691 -4.74 34.08 -7.18
CA ASN A 691 -5.69 33.78 -8.25
C ASN A 691 -5.51 32.32 -8.66
N VAL A 692 -6.32 31.44 -8.05
CA VAL A 692 -6.26 29.99 -8.24
C VAL A 692 -6.64 29.66 -9.68
N GLY A 693 -5.68 29.13 -10.43
CA GLY A 693 -5.90 28.66 -11.80
C GLY A 693 -6.02 27.14 -11.91
N TYR A 694 -5.50 26.40 -10.93
CA TYR A 694 -5.51 24.95 -10.88
C TYR A 694 -5.24 24.47 -9.45
N VAL A 695 -5.93 23.42 -9.03
CA VAL A 695 -5.72 22.67 -7.79
C VAL A 695 -5.60 21.19 -8.13
N GLY A 696 -4.69 20.49 -7.47
CA GLY A 696 -4.63 19.03 -7.50
C GLY A 696 -4.16 18.46 -6.16
N THR A 697 -4.11 17.14 -6.10
CA THR A 697 -3.83 16.36 -4.88
C THR A 697 -3.05 15.09 -5.21
N GLY A 698 -2.52 14.48 -4.16
CA GLY A 698 -1.86 13.19 -4.14
C GLY A 698 -0.60 13.25 -3.27
N MET A 699 0.05 12.11 -3.05
CA MET A 699 1.34 12.08 -2.35
C MET A 699 2.39 12.88 -3.09
N ILE A 700 2.97 13.90 -2.45
CA ILE A 700 4.10 14.67 -2.99
C ILE A 700 5.37 14.36 -2.21
N ASP A 701 5.29 14.00 -0.93
CA ASP A 701 6.41 13.84 0.03
C ASP A 701 7.11 12.48 0.10
#